data_AF-A0A560VDD9-F1
#
_entry.id   AF-A0A560VDD9-F1
#
_cell.length_a   1.000
_cell.length_b   1.000
_cell.length_c   1.000
_cell.angle_alpha   90.00
_cell.angle_beta   90.00
_cell.angle_gamma   90.00
#
_symmetry.space_group_name_H-M   'P 1'
#
loop_
_entity.id
_entity.type
_entity.pdbx_description
1 polymer ?
#
loop_
_entity_poly.entity_id
_entity_poly.type
_entity_poly.pdbx_seq_one_letter_code
_entity_poly.pdbx_strand_id
1 'polypeptide(L)'
;MSNHQSVQRRALKRFAFSLLPIAAAVLAQPAAHAADPGNWVATRTQAFLLPAGASAGTATASIASTTQARTAAARYALNSAGKPALPNTQVTPLELSQPLHIAVALKNRNEAELDALLKEIEQPGSANYQKYLTPAQFKARFAPTDEQVQAVVAHLKASGFSHVEVSANNKLVTASGNANDVQNAFHASLKRFSYLGKPVYANDTPALVPAQLGATVDSVLGLQNVVTPRPQIALPPANPARNQGASANAAAPQAAAASQVAHQPTDFAKIYNAGSLPAATRTTVGIITWGDVSQAITDLDIFTRNAGLATVDTKVVAGGSGTLNPIDDNSLGEWNLDSQSIIGTSGGVKQLIFYSALNTIDDGSGVSYVASDADIAAAYDKAVSDNEAKIINVSLGADETAAGGSGALAALDSTFKQAVAQGQIFSVSSGDAGVYQWSRSPYGQPGVVGSDSNYWFDALFGSPRLTSTVDLGKYSVSTPASSPYVVAVGGTTLSTTNTTTWAGETAWNEGLRFADATSSGALDDAVRLWATGGGVSQYEPVPSWQTATLGKSVTKRALPDVSFDAASATGAILVHKGKTGYGPVGGTSLASPIFVGGFARVESAHDNSIGFPNPGFYQNLPTSPTLVHDVTSGNNGYDGHGYKAGAGWDYATGHGSLDFAKLSASYK
;
A
#
# COMPACT_ATOMS: atom_id res chain seq x y z
N MET A 1 -47.33 -24.13 -57.62
CA MET A 1 -48.56 -24.27 -58.44
C MET A 1 -49.36 -22.98 -58.29
N SER A 2 -49.67 -22.32 -59.43
CA SER A 2 -50.71 -21.31 -59.78
C SER A 2 -51.41 -20.48 -58.68
N ASN A 3 -51.92 -19.26 -58.88
CA ASN A 3 -51.97 -18.23 -59.93
C ASN A 3 -52.61 -17.02 -59.20
N HIS A 4 -52.00 -15.84 -59.18
CA HIS A 4 -52.31 -14.68 -60.02
C HIS A 4 -53.77 -14.16 -60.14
N GLN A 5 -53.89 -12.89 -59.73
CA GLN A 5 -54.63 -11.75 -60.31
C GLN A 5 -56.03 -11.37 -59.81
N SER A 6 -56.11 -10.15 -59.26
CA SER A 6 -57.01 -9.11 -59.76
C SER A 6 -56.33 -7.73 -59.72
N VAL A 7 -56.57 -6.95 -60.77
CA VAL A 7 -55.98 -5.64 -61.11
C VAL A 7 -57.12 -4.61 -61.18
N GLN A 8 -56.84 -3.33 -60.88
CA GLN A 8 -57.33 -2.06 -61.51
C GLN A 8 -57.39 -0.93 -60.44
N ARG A 9 -57.03 0.35 -60.63
CA ARG A 9 -56.46 1.17 -61.73
C ARG A 9 -56.17 2.61 -61.18
N ARG A 10 -55.26 3.35 -61.86
CA ARG A 10 -55.08 4.84 -61.98
C ARG A 10 -54.38 5.58 -60.81
N ALA A 11 -53.48 6.56 -60.99
CA ALA A 11 -53.04 7.35 -62.15
C ALA A 11 -51.59 7.92 -61.95
N LEU A 12 -50.88 8.14 -63.06
CA LEU A 12 -49.57 8.81 -63.15
C LEU A 12 -49.67 10.33 -62.86
N LYS A 13 -48.69 10.88 -62.11
CA LYS A 13 -48.22 12.26 -62.30
C LYS A 13 -46.69 12.34 -62.15
N ARG A 14 -46.11 13.12 -63.07
CA ARG A 14 -44.69 13.34 -63.36
C ARG A 14 -44.02 14.20 -62.28
N PHE A 15 -42.80 13.87 -61.88
CA PHE A 15 -41.92 14.75 -61.11
C PHE A 15 -41.22 15.73 -62.06
N ALA A 16 -41.37 17.02 -61.78
CA ALA A 16 -40.61 18.11 -62.40
C ALA A 16 -39.64 18.68 -61.35
N PHE A 17 -38.38 18.79 -61.74
CA PHE A 17 -37.30 19.43 -60.99
C PHE A 17 -37.61 20.91 -60.76
N SER A 18 -37.39 21.40 -59.54
CA SER A 18 -37.29 22.83 -59.24
C SER A 18 -36.03 23.08 -58.40
N LEU A 19 -35.20 23.98 -58.92
CA LEU A 19 -33.96 24.50 -58.35
C LEU A 19 -34.26 25.40 -57.14
N LEU A 20 -33.47 25.26 -56.08
CA LEU A 20 -33.38 26.21 -54.96
C LEU A 20 -31.91 26.59 -54.72
N PRO A 21 -31.64 27.83 -54.26
CA PRO A 21 -30.40 28.54 -54.51
C PRO A 21 -29.27 28.19 -53.54
N ILE A 22 -28.06 28.32 -54.06
CA ILE A 22 -26.77 28.22 -53.38
C ILE A 22 -26.64 29.42 -52.42
N ALA A 23 -26.64 29.15 -51.12
CA ALA A 23 -26.14 30.07 -50.10
C ALA A 23 -24.82 29.51 -49.55
N ALA A 24 -23.77 30.33 -49.61
CA ALA A 24 -22.41 29.99 -49.23
C ALA A 24 -22.30 29.68 -47.73
N ALA A 25 -22.09 28.40 -47.40
CA ALA A 25 -21.54 28.01 -46.11
C ALA A 25 -20.01 28.04 -46.23
N VAL A 26 -19.37 28.95 -45.50
CA VAL A 26 -17.93 28.94 -45.29
C VAL A 26 -17.59 27.64 -44.55
N LEU A 27 -17.00 26.68 -45.26
CA LEU A 27 -16.35 25.51 -44.69
C LEU A 27 -15.13 25.99 -43.89
N ALA A 28 -15.32 26.32 -42.62
CA ALA A 28 -14.24 26.24 -41.65
C ALA A 28 -13.97 24.75 -41.45
N GLN A 29 -12.98 24.21 -42.16
CA GLN A 29 -12.41 22.92 -41.82
C GLN A 29 -11.97 22.98 -40.35
N PRO A 30 -12.31 21.99 -39.49
CA PRO A 30 -11.57 21.87 -38.25
C PRO A 30 -10.14 21.58 -38.69
N ALA A 31 -9.23 22.50 -38.39
CA ALA A 31 -7.81 22.22 -38.52
C ALA A 31 -7.55 21.00 -37.64
N ALA A 32 -7.40 19.84 -38.28
CA ALA A 32 -6.78 18.68 -37.67
C ALA A 32 -5.43 19.20 -37.17
N HIS A 33 -5.32 19.40 -35.86
CA HIS A 33 -4.03 19.57 -35.23
C HIS A 33 -3.32 18.24 -35.45
N ALA A 34 -2.53 18.18 -36.51
CA ALA A 34 -1.52 17.16 -36.66
C ALA A 34 -0.70 17.18 -35.36
N ALA A 35 -0.75 16.06 -34.63
CA ALA A 35 0.07 15.87 -33.45
C ALA A 35 1.52 16.10 -33.85
N ASP A 36 2.13 17.13 -33.28
CA ASP A 36 3.55 17.44 -33.47
C ASP A 36 4.37 16.24 -32.98
N PRO A 37 5.14 15.53 -33.84
CA PRO A 37 5.83 14.29 -33.48
C PRO A 37 6.97 14.45 -32.45
N GLY A 38 7.20 15.65 -31.90
CA GLY A 38 8.40 15.98 -31.13
C GLY A 38 8.21 16.42 -29.67
N ASN A 39 6.99 16.53 -29.13
CA ASN A 39 6.77 17.21 -27.85
C ASN A 39 6.10 16.33 -26.77
N TRP A 40 6.73 15.23 -26.41
CA TRP A 40 6.33 14.34 -25.30
C TRP A 40 7.37 14.38 -24.19
N VAL A 41 6.92 14.33 -22.94
CA VAL A 41 7.79 14.35 -21.75
C VAL A 41 7.52 13.16 -20.87
N ALA A 42 8.57 12.69 -20.18
CA ALA A 42 8.46 11.57 -19.26
C ALA A 42 7.69 11.94 -18.00
N THR A 43 6.87 10.99 -17.53
CA THR A 43 6.29 10.99 -16.18
C THR A 43 7.23 10.26 -15.21
N ARG A 44 6.85 10.12 -13.94
CA ARG A 44 7.57 9.28 -12.97
C ARG A 44 7.35 7.79 -13.18
N THR A 45 6.40 7.37 -14.01
CA THR A 45 6.18 5.96 -14.33
C THR A 45 7.23 5.47 -15.31
N GLN A 46 8.20 4.73 -14.79
CA GLN A 46 9.29 4.15 -15.56
C GLN A 46 8.87 2.84 -16.21
N ALA A 47 9.68 2.35 -17.15
CA ALA A 47 9.57 0.98 -17.62
C ALA A 47 9.73 0.01 -16.44
N PHE A 48 8.77 -0.88 -16.26
CA PHE A 48 8.85 -1.95 -15.28
C PHE A 48 9.62 -3.17 -15.82
N LEU A 49 9.60 -3.38 -17.14
CA LEU A 49 10.45 -4.35 -17.83
C LEU A 49 11.64 -3.64 -18.49
N LEU A 50 12.85 -4.02 -18.10
CA LEU A 50 14.10 -3.49 -18.65
C LEU A 50 14.71 -4.50 -19.64
N PRO A 51 15.15 -4.09 -20.84
CA PRO A 51 15.90 -4.96 -21.74
C PRO A 51 17.27 -5.32 -21.13
N ALA A 52 17.68 -6.58 -21.26
CA ALA A 52 18.93 -7.08 -20.69
C ALA A 52 20.14 -6.35 -21.30
N GLY A 53 21.00 -5.82 -20.43
CA GLY A 53 22.18 -5.03 -20.81
C GLY A 53 22.05 -3.53 -20.55
N ALA A 54 20.88 -3.02 -20.15
CA ALA A 54 20.72 -1.64 -19.72
C ALA A 54 21.41 -1.38 -18.36
N SER A 55 22.71 -1.09 -18.41
CA SER A 55 23.38 -0.31 -17.35
C SER A 55 23.19 1.18 -17.69
N ALA A 56 22.93 2.00 -16.67
CA ALA A 56 22.81 3.45 -16.85
C ALA A 56 24.18 4.02 -17.21
N GLY A 57 24.43 4.25 -18.50
CA GLY A 57 25.67 4.82 -19.02
C GLY A 57 25.39 5.71 -20.22
N THR A 58 25.90 6.93 -20.17
CA THR A 58 25.78 7.99 -21.18
C THR A 58 26.03 7.49 -22.60
N ALA A 59 25.07 7.76 -23.49
CA ALA A 59 25.11 7.35 -24.89
C ALA A 59 26.21 8.10 -25.66
N THR A 60 27.25 7.38 -26.10
CA THR A 60 28.05 7.74 -27.28
C THR A 60 27.83 6.69 -28.34
N ALA A 61 27.19 7.08 -29.43
CA ALA A 61 26.87 6.21 -30.55
C ALA A 61 28.12 5.90 -31.39
N SER A 62 28.34 4.62 -31.69
CA SER A 62 29.17 4.20 -32.81
C SER A 62 28.46 3.09 -33.58
N ILE A 63 28.33 3.28 -34.89
CA ILE A 63 27.62 2.43 -35.83
C ILE A 63 28.64 1.47 -36.46
N ALA A 64 28.43 0.15 -36.38
CA ALA A 64 29.02 -0.78 -37.35
C ALA A 64 28.32 -2.15 -37.42
N SER A 65 27.83 -2.41 -38.63
CA SER A 65 27.71 -3.67 -39.39
C SER A 65 26.99 -4.91 -38.83
N THR A 66 25.98 -5.28 -39.61
CA THR A 66 25.16 -6.50 -39.64
C THR A 66 25.94 -7.80 -39.88
N THR A 67 25.63 -8.83 -39.09
CA THR A 67 25.73 -10.24 -39.48
C THR A 67 24.61 -11.01 -38.77
N GLN A 68 23.92 -11.88 -39.52
CA GLN A 68 22.80 -12.75 -39.11
C GLN A 68 22.67 -13.02 -37.60
N ALA A 69 21.82 -12.25 -36.94
CA ALA A 69 21.35 -12.59 -35.60
C ALA A 69 20.26 -13.65 -35.75
N ARG A 70 20.52 -14.88 -35.28
CA ARG A 70 19.44 -15.64 -34.65
C ARG A 70 18.82 -14.66 -33.65
N THR A 71 17.53 -14.33 -33.77
CA THR A 71 16.85 -13.47 -32.80
C THR A 71 16.95 -14.14 -31.44
N ALA A 72 18.00 -13.79 -30.69
CA ALA A 72 18.06 -14.10 -29.28
C ALA A 72 16.81 -13.43 -28.69
N ALA A 73 15.93 -14.23 -28.08
CA ALA A 73 14.75 -13.68 -27.40
C ALA A 73 15.22 -12.51 -26.53
N ALA A 74 14.57 -11.36 -26.67
CA ALA A 74 14.86 -10.20 -25.84
C ALA A 74 14.79 -10.65 -24.37
N ARG A 75 15.94 -10.63 -23.70
CA ARG A 75 16.00 -10.97 -22.28
C ARG A 75 15.53 -9.74 -21.52
N TYR A 76 14.61 -9.89 -20.58
CA TYR A 76 14.13 -8.80 -19.74
C TYR A 76 14.57 -9.00 -18.29
N ALA A 77 14.56 -7.92 -17.52
CA ALA A 77 14.64 -7.91 -16.07
C ALA A 77 13.55 -7.00 -15.51
N LEU A 78 13.09 -7.25 -14.29
CA LEU A 78 12.14 -6.34 -13.63
C LEU A 78 12.87 -5.11 -13.07
N ASN A 79 12.25 -3.94 -13.15
CA ASN A 79 12.71 -2.71 -12.51
C ASN A 79 12.29 -2.68 -11.04
N SER A 80 12.88 -3.60 -10.27
CA SER A 80 12.72 -3.72 -8.82
C SER A 80 14.03 -4.15 -8.18
N ALA A 81 14.05 -4.25 -6.85
CA ALA A 81 15.22 -4.63 -6.08
C ALA A 81 15.77 -5.98 -6.55
N GLY A 82 17.02 -5.95 -6.99
CA GLY A 82 17.73 -7.14 -7.48
C GLY A 82 17.72 -7.25 -8.98
N LYS A 83 16.92 -6.43 -9.66
CA LYS A 83 16.69 -6.47 -11.10
C LYS A 83 16.52 -7.92 -11.56
N PRO A 84 15.56 -8.66 -10.98
CA PRO A 84 15.45 -10.10 -11.19
C PRO A 84 15.32 -10.34 -12.69
N ALA A 85 16.31 -11.04 -13.23
CA ALA A 85 16.31 -11.42 -14.63
C ALA A 85 15.14 -12.37 -14.88
N LEU A 86 14.59 -12.32 -16.08
CA LEU A 86 13.59 -13.25 -16.57
C LEU A 86 14.21 -14.20 -17.60
N PRO A 87 15.25 -15.00 -17.22
CA PRO A 87 15.88 -15.91 -18.15
C PRO A 87 14.87 -16.99 -18.53
N ASN A 88 14.74 -17.27 -19.82
CA ASN A 88 13.83 -18.29 -20.35
C ASN A 88 12.32 -17.98 -20.14
N THR A 89 11.96 -16.77 -19.71
CA THR A 89 10.56 -16.34 -19.71
C THR A 89 10.18 -15.81 -21.08
N GLN A 90 9.10 -16.33 -21.65
CA GLN A 90 8.53 -15.79 -22.88
C GLN A 90 7.80 -14.48 -22.56
N VAL A 91 8.41 -13.36 -22.95
CA VAL A 91 7.79 -12.03 -22.88
C VAL A 91 7.21 -11.68 -24.24
N THR A 92 5.91 -11.45 -24.31
CA THR A 92 5.18 -11.15 -25.56
C THR A 92 4.39 -9.85 -25.42
N PRO A 93 4.05 -9.16 -26.52
CA PRO A 93 3.10 -8.05 -26.45
C PRO A 93 1.79 -8.47 -25.77
N LEU A 94 1.26 -7.60 -24.91
CA LEU A 94 -0.08 -7.75 -24.36
C LEU A 94 -1.11 -7.53 -25.48
N GLU A 95 -2.23 -8.25 -25.47
CA GLU A 95 -3.32 -8.00 -26.41
C GLU A 95 -3.78 -6.54 -26.34
N LEU A 96 -3.86 -5.90 -27.50
CA LEU A 96 -4.33 -4.51 -27.63
C LEU A 96 -5.73 -4.28 -27.04
N SER A 97 -6.59 -5.31 -27.05
CA SER A 97 -7.94 -5.26 -26.49
C SER A 97 -8.01 -5.63 -25.01
N GLN A 98 -6.90 -5.97 -24.34
CA GLN A 98 -6.90 -6.32 -22.92
C GLN A 98 -7.47 -5.16 -22.10
N PRO A 99 -8.57 -5.35 -21.35
CA PRO A 99 -9.12 -4.30 -20.49
C PRO A 99 -8.13 -3.91 -19.40
N LEU A 100 -8.06 -2.61 -19.13
CA LEU A 100 -7.21 -2.01 -18.11
C LEU A 100 -7.95 -0.88 -17.40
N HIS A 101 -7.67 -0.75 -16.10
CA HIS A 101 -8.03 0.41 -15.30
C HIS A 101 -6.74 1.14 -14.92
N ILE A 102 -6.74 2.47 -15.07
CA ILE A 102 -5.58 3.32 -14.78
C ILE A 102 -5.96 4.41 -13.80
N ALA A 103 -4.95 4.96 -13.12
CA ALA A 103 -5.05 6.19 -12.37
C ALA A 103 -3.91 7.13 -12.74
N VAL A 104 -4.24 8.32 -13.23
CA VAL A 104 -3.27 9.39 -13.53
C VAL A 104 -3.16 10.29 -12.30
N ALA A 105 -2.04 10.19 -11.59
CA ALA A 105 -1.75 11.03 -10.44
C ALA A 105 -1.21 12.39 -10.90
N LEU A 106 -1.71 13.46 -10.29
CA LEU A 106 -1.41 14.82 -10.69
C LEU A 106 -0.53 15.53 -9.65
N LYS A 107 0.39 16.38 -10.12
CA LYS A 107 1.33 17.14 -9.29
C LYS A 107 0.61 18.15 -8.40
N ASN A 108 1.18 18.47 -7.24
CA ASN A 108 0.77 19.70 -6.57
C ASN A 108 1.34 20.90 -7.33
N ARG A 109 0.60 22.00 -7.30
CA ARG A 109 1.11 23.34 -7.54
C ARG A 109 1.82 23.83 -6.28
N ASN A 110 2.80 24.72 -6.45
CA ASN A 110 3.49 25.40 -5.34
C ASN A 110 4.15 24.45 -4.32
N GLU A 111 4.79 23.36 -4.78
CA GLU A 111 5.36 22.31 -3.93
C GLU A 111 6.27 22.86 -2.81
N ALA A 112 7.13 23.84 -3.10
CA ALA A 112 8.01 24.44 -2.10
C ALA A 112 7.24 25.19 -1.00
N GLU A 113 6.10 25.81 -1.34
CA GLU A 113 5.21 26.45 -0.36
C GLU A 113 4.48 25.40 0.48
N LEU A 114 4.05 24.29 -0.13
CA LEU A 114 3.45 23.17 0.59
C LEU A 114 4.45 22.57 1.59
N ASP A 115 5.68 22.29 1.16
CA ASP A 115 6.73 21.74 2.03
C ASP A 115 7.05 22.67 3.21
N ALA A 116 7.10 23.99 2.97
CA ALA A 116 7.27 24.98 4.03
C ALA A 116 6.07 24.97 5.00
N LEU A 117 4.84 24.94 4.49
CA LEU A 117 3.63 24.89 5.30
C LEU A 117 3.58 23.64 6.19
N LEU A 118 3.90 22.46 5.64
CA LEU A 118 3.90 21.20 6.39
C LEU A 118 4.85 21.29 7.58
N LYS A 119 6.07 21.79 7.36
CA LYS A 119 7.04 22.03 8.43
C LYS A 119 6.52 23.02 9.47
N GLU A 120 5.88 24.10 9.03
CA GLU A 120 5.35 25.14 9.92
C GLU A 120 4.15 24.68 10.75
N ILE A 121 3.28 23.81 10.22
CA ILE A 121 2.14 23.23 10.94
C ILE A 121 2.62 22.36 12.11
N GLU A 122 3.79 21.76 11.97
CA GLU A 122 4.38 20.82 12.92
C GLU A 122 5.32 21.49 13.93
N GLN A 123 5.72 22.74 13.71
CA GLN A 123 6.73 23.43 14.51
C GLN A 123 6.11 24.28 15.62
N PRO A 124 6.30 23.95 16.92
CA PRO A 124 5.86 24.80 18.02
C PRO A 124 6.43 26.23 17.90
N GLY A 125 5.57 27.23 18.11
CA GLY A 125 5.92 28.66 17.98
C GLY A 125 5.80 29.21 16.55
N SER A 126 5.56 28.37 15.54
CA SER A 126 5.15 28.83 14.22
C SER A 126 3.78 29.50 14.26
N ALA A 127 3.57 30.53 13.43
CA ALA A 127 2.26 31.16 13.26
C ALA A 127 1.20 30.19 12.68
N ASN A 128 1.65 29.13 11.99
CA ASN A 128 0.81 28.10 11.39
C ASN A 128 0.76 26.80 12.21
N TYR A 129 1.38 26.76 13.39
CA TYR A 129 1.38 25.57 14.24
C TYR A 129 -0.05 25.07 14.51
N GLN A 130 -0.31 23.80 14.18
CA GLN A 130 -1.62 23.13 14.30
C GLN A 130 -2.78 23.84 13.57
N LYS A 131 -2.48 24.66 12.55
CA LYS A 131 -3.50 25.28 11.69
C LYS A 131 -3.64 24.49 10.39
N TYR A 132 -4.55 23.53 10.41
CA TYR A 132 -4.83 22.65 9.29
C TYR A 132 -5.71 23.32 8.23
N LEU A 133 -5.51 22.92 6.97
CA LEU A 133 -6.33 23.36 5.84
C LEU A 133 -7.60 22.52 5.74
N THR A 134 -8.68 23.11 5.23
CA THR A 134 -9.79 22.32 4.69
C THR A 134 -9.41 21.73 3.32
N PRO A 135 -10.08 20.66 2.85
CA PRO A 135 -9.87 20.13 1.50
C PRO A 135 -10.03 21.19 0.40
N ALA A 136 -11.00 22.11 0.55
CA ALA A 136 -11.21 23.21 -0.38
C ALA A 136 -10.04 24.22 -0.38
N GLN A 137 -9.49 24.53 0.79
CA GLN A 137 -8.31 25.41 0.91
C GLN A 137 -7.06 24.76 0.32
N PHE A 138 -6.85 23.46 0.57
CA PHE A 138 -5.77 22.71 -0.06
C PHE A 138 -5.93 22.69 -1.58
N LYS A 139 -7.12 22.35 -2.08
CA LYS A 139 -7.42 22.32 -3.52
C LYS A 139 -7.11 23.66 -4.20
N ALA A 140 -7.58 24.75 -3.61
CA ALA A 140 -7.37 26.09 -4.16
C ALA A 140 -5.89 26.51 -4.24
N ARG A 141 -5.08 26.13 -3.25
CA ARG A 141 -3.67 26.55 -3.15
C ARG A 141 -2.70 25.61 -3.85
N PHE A 142 -2.91 24.30 -3.73
CA PHE A 142 -1.91 23.28 -4.03
C PHE A 142 -2.38 22.20 -5.01
N ALA A 143 -3.68 21.95 -5.18
CA ALA A 143 -4.10 20.99 -6.21
C ALA A 143 -4.05 21.60 -7.63
N PRO A 144 -3.95 20.78 -8.70
CA PRO A 144 -4.15 21.23 -10.07
C PRO A 144 -5.44 22.03 -10.25
N THR A 145 -5.40 23.05 -11.10
CA THR A 145 -6.61 23.82 -11.44
C THR A 145 -7.59 22.97 -12.25
N ASP A 146 -8.86 23.35 -12.25
CA ASP A 146 -9.88 22.64 -13.01
C ASP A 146 -9.53 22.60 -14.51
N GLU A 147 -8.95 23.66 -15.07
CA GLU A 147 -8.49 23.69 -16.47
C GLU A 147 -7.37 22.69 -16.74
N GLN A 148 -6.41 22.57 -15.82
CA GLN A 148 -5.31 21.60 -15.94
C GLN A 148 -5.85 20.17 -15.90
N VAL A 149 -6.80 19.89 -15.01
CA VAL A 149 -7.45 18.58 -14.93
C VAL A 149 -8.27 18.30 -16.19
N GLN A 150 -9.04 19.26 -16.69
CA GLN A 150 -9.82 19.07 -17.92
C GLN A 150 -8.94 18.81 -19.14
N ALA A 151 -7.72 19.37 -19.20
CA ALA A 151 -6.76 19.04 -20.25
C ALA A 151 -6.33 17.55 -20.18
N VAL A 152 -6.12 17.01 -18.99
CA VAL A 152 -5.84 15.58 -18.79
C VAL A 152 -7.05 14.73 -19.18
N VAL A 153 -8.25 15.10 -18.73
CA VAL A 153 -9.50 14.40 -19.08
C VAL A 153 -9.73 14.39 -20.61
N ALA A 154 -9.52 15.51 -21.27
CA ALA A 154 -9.65 15.63 -22.72
C ALA A 154 -8.64 14.74 -23.45
N HIS A 155 -7.40 14.70 -22.97
CA HIS A 155 -6.36 13.81 -23.49
C HIS A 155 -6.77 12.34 -23.38
N LEU A 156 -7.19 11.88 -22.20
CA LEU A 156 -7.63 10.50 -21.99
C LEU A 156 -8.81 10.12 -22.91
N LYS A 157 -9.84 10.96 -22.98
CA LYS A 157 -10.99 10.72 -23.86
C LYS A 157 -10.60 10.68 -25.34
N ALA A 158 -9.72 11.59 -25.78
CA ALA A 158 -9.24 11.60 -27.16
C ALA A 158 -8.41 10.35 -27.51
N SER A 159 -7.75 9.74 -26.53
CA SER A 159 -6.97 8.52 -26.69
C SER A 159 -7.80 7.22 -26.59
N GLY A 160 -9.10 7.29 -26.34
CA GLY A 160 -10.01 6.13 -26.34
C GLY A 160 -10.52 5.71 -24.96
N PHE A 161 -10.03 6.32 -23.87
CA PHE A 161 -10.49 5.99 -22.53
C PHE A 161 -11.95 6.39 -22.27
N SER A 162 -12.62 5.59 -21.45
CA SER A 162 -13.99 5.74 -20.98
C SER A 162 -14.04 5.82 -19.45
N HIS A 163 -15.21 6.15 -18.88
CA HIS A 163 -15.40 6.26 -17.42
C HIS A 163 -14.30 7.09 -16.76
N VAL A 164 -14.01 8.25 -17.36
CA VAL A 164 -12.98 9.15 -16.86
C VAL A 164 -13.54 9.93 -15.68
N GLU A 165 -13.01 9.65 -14.49
CA GLU A 165 -13.46 10.27 -13.24
C GLU A 165 -12.37 11.11 -12.63
N VAL A 166 -12.76 12.25 -12.07
CA VAL A 166 -11.85 13.19 -11.41
C VAL A 166 -12.15 13.15 -9.93
N SER A 167 -11.12 12.96 -9.11
CA SER A 167 -11.30 13.02 -7.66
C SER A 167 -11.61 14.45 -7.18
N ALA A 168 -12.36 14.58 -6.09
CA ALA A 168 -12.91 15.88 -5.68
C ALA A 168 -11.81 16.90 -5.31
N ASN A 169 -10.63 16.42 -4.88
CA ASN A 169 -9.43 17.22 -4.61
C ASN A 169 -8.58 17.53 -5.86
N ASN A 170 -8.98 17.12 -7.07
CA ASN A 170 -8.24 17.28 -8.33
C ASN A 170 -6.86 16.58 -8.37
N LYS A 171 -6.63 15.55 -7.54
CA LYS A 171 -5.32 14.90 -7.42
C LYS A 171 -5.19 13.64 -8.24
N LEU A 172 -6.30 13.02 -8.63
CA LEU A 172 -6.34 11.77 -9.34
C LEU A 172 -7.38 11.82 -10.46
N VAL A 173 -7.03 11.27 -11.62
CA VAL A 173 -7.98 11.01 -12.71
C VAL A 173 -7.94 9.52 -13.02
N THR A 174 -9.02 8.80 -12.72
CA THR A 174 -9.15 7.37 -13.04
C THR A 174 -9.85 7.19 -14.38
N ALA A 175 -9.56 6.09 -15.07
CA ALA A 175 -10.19 5.79 -16.36
C ALA A 175 -10.16 4.29 -16.70
N SER A 176 -11.16 3.85 -17.46
CA SER A 176 -11.25 2.50 -18.01
C SER A 176 -10.97 2.49 -19.51
N GLY A 177 -10.07 1.61 -19.94
CA GLY A 177 -9.70 1.47 -21.35
C GLY A 177 -9.09 0.11 -21.62
N ASN A 178 -8.17 0.05 -22.58
CA ASN A 178 -7.42 -1.15 -22.91
C ASN A 178 -5.93 -0.84 -23.22
N ALA A 179 -5.15 -1.87 -23.52
CA ALA A 179 -3.73 -1.73 -23.83
C ALA A 179 -3.45 -0.83 -25.05
N ASN A 180 -4.33 -0.78 -26.05
CA ASN A 180 -4.21 0.15 -27.19
C ASN A 180 -4.43 1.60 -26.76
N ASP A 181 -5.42 1.87 -25.90
CA ASP A 181 -5.66 3.21 -25.38
C ASP A 181 -4.45 3.71 -24.55
N VAL A 182 -3.85 2.83 -23.75
CA VAL A 182 -2.59 3.11 -23.03
C VAL A 182 -1.46 3.47 -24.00
N GLN A 183 -1.27 2.69 -25.06
CA GLN A 183 -0.24 2.95 -26.06
C GLN A 183 -0.46 4.31 -26.74
N ASN A 184 -1.71 4.66 -27.05
CA ASN A 184 -2.05 5.93 -27.70
C ASN A 184 -1.92 7.13 -26.75
N ALA A 185 -2.35 6.99 -25.49
CA ALA A 185 -2.34 8.08 -24.52
C ALA A 185 -0.96 8.35 -23.93
N PHE A 186 -0.13 7.32 -23.78
CA PHE A 186 1.10 7.42 -22.98
C PHE A 186 2.36 6.96 -23.69
N HIS A 187 2.26 6.52 -24.94
CA HIS A 187 3.36 5.90 -25.68
C HIS A 187 4.01 4.72 -24.91
N ALA A 188 3.27 4.12 -23.97
CA ALA A 188 3.71 2.99 -23.17
C ALA A 188 3.29 1.69 -23.86
N SER A 189 4.26 0.80 -24.12
CA SER A 189 4.01 -0.55 -24.59
C SER A 189 3.94 -1.53 -23.43
N LEU A 190 2.88 -2.33 -23.42
CA LEU A 190 2.64 -3.37 -22.42
C LEU A 190 3.03 -4.75 -22.95
N LYS A 191 3.67 -5.53 -22.10
CA LYS A 191 3.98 -6.93 -22.34
C LYS A 191 3.27 -7.80 -21.34
N ARG A 192 3.02 -9.05 -21.73
CA ARG A 192 2.62 -10.14 -20.84
C ARG A 192 3.68 -11.21 -20.76
N PHE A 193 3.74 -11.85 -19.61
CA PHE A 193 4.68 -12.92 -19.31
C PHE A 193 4.20 -13.71 -18.09
N SER A 194 4.82 -14.87 -17.85
CA SER A 194 4.62 -15.60 -16.59
C SER A 194 5.68 -15.16 -15.57
N TYR A 195 5.23 -14.83 -14.37
CA TYR A 195 6.10 -14.49 -13.25
C TYR A 195 5.51 -15.10 -11.98
N LEU A 196 6.33 -15.80 -11.21
CA LEU A 196 5.91 -16.44 -9.95
C LEU A 196 4.63 -17.28 -10.13
N GLY A 197 4.62 -18.12 -11.17
CA GLY A 197 3.50 -19.01 -11.50
C GLY A 197 2.23 -18.33 -12.01
N LYS A 198 2.21 -16.99 -12.12
CA LYS A 198 1.03 -16.21 -12.50
C LYS A 198 1.21 -15.53 -13.85
N PRO A 199 0.15 -15.43 -14.68
CA PRO A 199 0.14 -14.54 -15.82
C PRO A 199 0.12 -13.09 -15.33
N VAL A 200 1.10 -12.30 -15.77
CA VAL A 200 1.22 -10.89 -15.41
C VAL A 200 1.46 -10.04 -16.65
N TYR A 201 1.22 -8.74 -16.53
CA TYR A 201 1.60 -7.74 -17.51
C TYR A 201 2.39 -6.60 -16.86
N ALA A 202 3.21 -5.94 -17.68
CA ALA A 202 3.96 -4.77 -17.28
C ALA A 202 4.39 -3.94 -18.50
N ASN A 203 4.61 -2.65 -18.29
CA ASN A 203 5.16 -1.76 -19.31
C ASN A 203 6.68 -1.96 -19.49
N ASP A 204 7.15 -2.02 -20.74
CA ASP A 204 8.58 -2.10 -21.10
C ASP A 204 9.19 -0.74 -21.50
N THR A 205 8.37 0.29 -21.47
CA THR A 205 8.70 1.67 -21.81
C THR A 205 8.12 2.60 -20.74
N PRO A 206 8.79 3.72 -20.41
CA PRO A 206 8.22 4.72 -19.51
C PRO A 206 6.91 5.28 -20.07
N ALA A 207 6.00 5.70 -19.18
CA ALA A 207 4.82 6.45 -19.60
C ALA A 207 5.21 7.90 -19.89
N LEU A 208 4.85 8.37 -21.08
CA LEU A 208 5.05 9.74 -21.53
C LEU A 208 3.70 10.45 -21.57
N VAL A 209 3.71 11.79 -21.55
CA VAL A 209 2.53 12.62 -21.84
C VAL A 209 2.90 13.74 -22.81
N PRO A 210 1.94 14.34 -23.54
CA PRO A 210 2.21 15.56 -24.29
C PRO A 210 2.82 16.63 -23.38
N ALA A 211 3.80 17.39 -23.87
CA ALA A 211 4.57 18.32 -23.04
C ALA A 211 3.69 19.36 -22.32
N GLN A 212 2.56 19.76 -22.91
CA GLN A 212 1.60 20.65 -22.24
C GLN A 212 1.00 20.07 -20.94
N LEU A 213 0.96 18.75 -20.80
CA LEU A 213 0.50 18.05 -19.59
C LEU A 213 1.63 17.76 -18.61
N GLY A 214 2.89 17.95 -19.02
CA GLY A 214 4.08 17.61 -18.21
C GLY A 214 4.18 18.36 -16.88
N ALA A 215 3.62 19.56 -16.81
CA ALA A 215 3.55 20.33 -15.56
C ALA A 215 2.42 19.86 -14.62
N THR A 216 1.46 19.08 -15.13
CA THR A 216 0.26 18.64 -14.40
C THR A 216 0.34 17.16 -14.00
N VAL A 217 0.72 16.27 -14.93
CA VAL A 217 0.78 14.82 -14.69
C VAL A 217 2.07 14.46 -13.97
N ASP A 218 1.96 13.70 -12.88
CA ASP A 218 3.10 13.15 -12.13
C ASP A 218 3.41 11.71 -12.56
N SER A 219 2.44 10.81 -12.48
CA SER A 219 2.58 9.39 -12.81
C SER A 219 1.29 8.79 -13.38
N VAL A 220 1.43 7.65 -14.04
CA VAL A 220 0.35 6.83 -14.60
C VAL A 220 0.43 5.45 -13.98
N LEU A 221 -0.51 5.15 -13.08
CA LEU A 221 -0.59 3.88 -12.35
C LEU A 221 -1.48 2.89 -13.12
N GLY A 222 -1.38 1.61 -12.79
CA GLY A 222 -2.13 0.54 -13.46
C GLY A 222 -1.43 -0.05 -14.69
N LEU A 223 -0.16 0.29 -14.94
CA LEU A 223 0.60 -0.22 -16.09
C LEU A 223 1.36 -1.54 -15.80
N GLN A 224 1.23 -2.07 -14.57
CA GLN A 224 1.79 -3.35 -14.16
C GLN A 224 0.90 -4.01 -13.09
N ASN A 225 0.89 -5.33 -13.06
CA ASN A 225 0.28 -6.12 -11.98
C ASN A 225 1.26 -7.16 -11.39
N VAL A 226 2.56 -6.92 -11.55
CA VAL A 226 3.64 -7.80 -11.09
C VAL A 226 3.84 -7.70 -9.58
N VAL A 227 3.78 -6.47 -9.04
CA VAL A 227 3.84 -6.20 -7.62
C VAL A 227 2.61 -5.42 -7.22
N THR A 228 1.77 -6.06 -6.41
CA THR A 228 0.58 -5.46 -5.79
C THR A 228 0.75 -5.44 -4.27
N PRO A 229 0.08 -4.50 -3.57
CA PRO A 229 0.04 -4.50 -2.11
C PRO A 229 -0.60 -5.79 -1.59
N ARG A 230 -0.17 -6.22 -0.41
CA ARG A 230 -0.73 -7.36 0.31
C ARG A 230 -0.97 -7.02 1.78
N PRO A 231 -1.82 -7.79 2.46
CA PRO A 231 -1.90 -7.78 3.93
C PRO A 231 -0.55 -8.18 4.54
N GLN A 232 -0.18 -7.56 5.65
CA GLN A 232 1.06 -7.83 6.40
C GLN A 232 0.79 -8.65 7.68
N ILE A 233 -0.24 -9.49 7.60
CA ILE A 233 -0.74 -10.40 8.63
C ILE A 233 0.19 -11.59 8.84
N ALA A 234 0.36 -12.01 10.09
CA ALA A 234 1.06 -13.23 10.45
C ALA A 234 0.13 -14.22 11.16
N LEU A 235 0.09 -15.45 10.66
CA LEU A 235 -0.65 -16.54 11.28
C LEU A 235 0.32 -17.58 11.88
N PRO A 236 -0.06 -18.25 12.98
CA PRO A 236 0.68 -19.39 13.48
C PRO A 236 0.75 -20.49 12.40
N PRO A 237 1.80 -21.32 12.41
CA PRO A 237 1.98 -22.31 11.38
C PRO A 237 0.91 -23.40 11.54
N ALA A 238 0.17 -23.70 10.47
CA ALA A 238 -0.88 -24.72 10.49
C ALA A 238 -0.35 -26.13 10.86
N ASN A 239 0.95 -26.38 10.69
CA ASN A 239 1.64 -27.59 11.12
C ASN A 239 3.03 -27.22 11.70
N PRO A 240 3.37 -27.59 12.94
CA PRO A 240 4.68 -27.32 13.54
C PRO A 240 5.87 -27.84 12.72
N ALA A 241 5.68 -28.89 11.91
CA ALA A 241 6.69 -29.40 10.99
C ALA A 241 7.08 -28.40 9.88
N ARG A 242 6.30 -27.32 9.68
CA ARG A 242 6.62 -26.23 8.73
C ARG A 242 7.62 -25.22 9.27
N ASN A 243 8.01 -25.33 10.53
CA ASN A 243 9.02 -24.46 11.13
C ASN A 243 10.41 -24.96 10.75
N GLN A 244 11.17 -24.10 10.08
CA GLN A 244 12.57 -24.35 9.77
C GLN A 244 13.40 -23.80 10.93
N GLY A 245 13.63 -24.63 11.95
CA GLY A 245 14.51 -24.38 13.10
C GLY A 245 14.59 -22.91 13.53
N ALA A 246 13.80 -22.51 14.53
CA ALA A 246 13.82 -21.14 15.03
C ALA A 246 15.26 -20.69 15.36
N SER A 247 15.75 -19.66 14.67
CA SER A 247 16.61 -18.70 15.37
C SER A 247 15.66 -17.90 16.26
N ALA A 248 15.24 -18.51 17.37
CA ALA A 248 14.52 -17.77 18.39
C ALA A 248 15.45 -16.63 18.81
N ASN A 249 14.97 -15.39 18.72
CA ASN A 249 15.62 -14.32 19.47
C ASN A 249 15.74 -14.81 20.91
N ALA A 250 16.96 -14.76 21.47
CA ALA A 250 17.14 -15.03 22.88
C ALA A 250 16.13 -14.18 23.66
N ALA A 251 15.27 -14.82 24.45
CA ALA A 251 14.26 -14.11 25.23
C ALA A 251 14.95 -13.00 26.04
N ALA A 252 14.36 -11.79 26.03
CA ALA A 252 14.82 -10.72 26.91
C ALA A 252 14.85 -11.20 28.37
N PRO A 253 15.63 -10.56 29.26
CA PRO A 253 15.49 -10.76 30.70
C PRO A 253 14.04 -10.45 31.11
N GLN A 254 13.24 -11.49 31.33
CA GLN A 254 11.86 -11.37 31.75
C GLN A 254 11.80 -11.04 33.24
N ALA A 255 10.91 -10.14 33.64
CA ALA A 255 10.50 -10.05 35.04
C ALA A 255 9.96 -11.42 35.49
N ALA A 256 10.23 -11.81 36.73
CA ALA A 256 9.69 -13.05 37.29
C ALA A 256 8.14 -13.02 37.15
N ALA A 257 7.57 -14.02 36.46
CA ALA A 257 6.15 -14.18 36.11
C ALA A 257 5.62 -13.59 34.78
N ALA A 258 6.48 -13.04 33.89
CA ALA A 258 6.04 -12.62 32.54
C ALA A 258 5.82 -13.83 31.60
N SER A 259 4.77 -13.76 30.77
CA SER A 259 4.42 -14.80 29.79
C SER A 259 4.07 -14.19 28.43
N GLN A 260 4.43 -14.90 27.36
CA GLN A 260 3.97 -14.63 25.99
C GLN A 260 2.68 -15.43 25.75
N VAL A 261 1.55 -14.73 25.61
CA VAL A 261 0.22 -15.32 25.47
C VAL A 261 -0.58 -14.56 24.43
N ALA A 262 -1.55 -15.21 23.81
CA ALA A 262 -2.50 -14.56 22.92
C ALA A 262 -3.44 -13.62 23.69
N HIS A 263 -3.90 -12.56 23.03
CA HIS A 263 -4.68 -11.48 23.63
C HIS A 263 -6.06 -11.33 23.00
N GLN A 264 -7.06 -10.95 23.79
CA GLN A 264 -8.28 -10.39 23.23
C GLN A 264 -7.99 -8.96 22.74
N PRO A 265 -8.60 -8.49 21.64
CA PRO A 265 -8.42 -7.10 21.20
C PRO A 265 -8.68 -6.03 22.27
N THR A 266 -9.53 -6.31 23.26
CA THR A 266 -9.81 -5.41 24.40
C THR A 266 -8.69 -5.36 25.45
N ASP A 267 -7.74 -6.30 25.42
CA ASP A 267 -6.61 -6.32 26.36
C ASP A 267 -5.58 -5.23 26.03
N PHE A 268 -5.40 -4.89 24.74
CA PHE A 268 -4.41 -3.92 24.29
C PHE A 268 -4.61 -2.52 24.90
N ALA A 269 -5.85 -2.12 25.18
CA ALA A 269 -6.13 -0.88 25.88
C ALA A 269 -5.51 -0.85 27.29
N LYS A 270 -5.47 -1.99 27.98
CA LYS A 270 -4.85 -2.10 29.32
C LYS A 270 -3.34 -2.22 29.21
N ILE A 271 -2.86 -3.05 28.27
CA ILE A 271 -1.44 -3.32 28.06
C ILE A 271 -0.68 -2.02 27.79
N TYR A 272 -1.18 -1.17 26.88
CA TYR A 272 -0.52 0.07 26.49
C TYR A 272 -1.10 1.32 27.20
N ASN A 273 -1.75 1.13 28.35
CA ASN A 273 -2.32 2.18 29.20
C ASN A 273 -3.35 3.12 28.55
N ALA A 274 -3.91 2.77 27.39
CA ALA A 274 -4.94 3.56 26.71
C ALA A 274 -6.31 3.54 27.43
N GLY A 275 -6.60 2.50 28.22
CA GLY A 275 -7.90 2.30 28.88
C GLY A 275 -8.25 3.33 29.96
N SER A 276 -7.27 4.12 30.43
CA SER A 276 -7.50 5.22 31.36
C SER A 276 -7.98 6.51 30.66
N LEU A 277 -7.82 6.60 29.34
CA LEU A 277 -8.34 7.68 28.52
C LEU A 277 -9.81 7.41 28.17
N PRO A 278 -10.60 8.45 27.84
CA PRO A 278 -11.94 8.27 27.28
C PRO A 278 -11.94 7.30 26.10
N ALA A 279 -13.03 6.56 25.92
CA ALA A 279 -13.23 5.81 24.67
C ALA A 279 -13.21 6.78 23.48
N ALA A 280 -12.79 6.30 22.31
CA ALA A 280 -12.60 7.16 21.13
C ALA A 280 -13.91 7.62 20.44
N THR A 281 -15.01 7.73 21.19
CA THR A 281 -16.36 8.00 20.66
C THR A 281 -16.54 9.40 20.07
N ARG A 282 -15.51 10.26 20.14
CA ARG A 282 -15.45 11.58 19.49
C ARG A 282 -14.63 11.58 18.19
N THR A 283 -13.95 10.48 17.88
CA THR A 283 -13.00 10.36 16.77
C THR A 283 -13.53 9.42 15.70
N THR A 284 -13.58 9.88 14.45
CA THR A 284 -13.86 9.02 13.29
C THR A 284 -12.56 8.34 12.85
N VAL A 285 -12.61 7.03 12.63
CA VAL A 285 -11.46 6.22 12.22
C VAL A 285 -11.71 5.62 10.83
N GLY A 286 -10.69 5.62 9.98
CA GLY A 286 -10.71 5.00 8.66
C GLY A 286 -9.89 3.71 8.61
N ILE A 287 -10.22 2.80 7.69
CA ILE A 287 -9.40 1.64 7.33
C ILE A 287 -9.33 1.60 5.80
N ILE A 288 -8.13 1.50 5.24
CA ILE A 288 -7.94 1.21 3.81
C ILE A 288 -8.10 -0.29 3.60
N THR A 289 -9.08 -0.68 2.78
CA THR A 289 -9.39 -2.09 2.47
C THR A 289 -9.50 -2.33 0.96
N TRP A 290 -9.90 -3.53 0.57
CA TRP A 290 -10.43 -3.81 -0.76
C TRP A 290 -11.63 -4.76 -0.74
N GLY A 291 -12.47 -4.64 -1.76
CA GLY A 291 -13.65 -5.49 -1.94
C GLY A 291 -14.76 -5.30 -0.93
N ASP A 292 -15.70 -6.24 -0.94
CA ASP A 292 -16.87 -6.25 -0.08
C ASP A 292 -16.48 -6.65 1.36
N VAL A 293 -16.69 -5.72 2.30
CA VAL A 293 -16.35 -5.86 3.72
C VAL A 293 -17.56 -6.23 4.59
N SER A 294 -18.71 -6.55 3.99
CA SER A 294 -19.95 -6.84 4.74
C SER A 294 -19.80 -7.98 5.77
N GLN A 295 -19.01 -9.00 5.44
CA GLN A 295 -18.71 -10.10 6.38
C GLN A 295 -17.84 -9.62 7.55
N ALA A 296 -16.86 -8.74 7.31
CA ALA A 296 -16.02 -8.18 8.38
C ALA A 296 -16.85 -7.32 9.34
N ILE A 297 -17.82 -6.54 8.82
CA ILE A 297 -18.76 -5.77 9.64
C ILE A 297 -19.63 -6.71 10.49
N THR A 298 -20.11 -7.81 9.91
CA THR A 298 -20.89 -8.82 10.65
C THR A 298 -20.07 -9.45 11.78
N ASP A 299 -18.80 -9.78 11.53
CA ASP A 299 -17.89 -10.32 12.53
C ASP A 299 -17.55 -9.29 13.62
N LEU A 300 -17.41 -8.02 13.26
CA LEU A 300 -17.23 -6.91 14.19
C LEU A 300 -18.44 -6.73 15.14
N ASP A 301 -19.67 -6.87 14.63
CA ASP A 301 -20.89 -6.81 15.45
C ASP A 301 -20.96 -7.97 16.45
N ILE A 302 -20.45 -9.15 16.07
CA ILE A 302 -20.34 -10.30 16.98
C ILE A 302 -19.25 -10.04 18.03
N PHE A 303 -18.08 -9.53 17.61
CA PHE A 303 -17.01 -9.15 18.51
C PHE A 303 -17.48 -8.13 19.56
N THR A 304 -18.09 -7.02 19.15
CA THR A 304 -18.54 -5.97 20.06
C THR A 304 -19.59 -6.46 21.05
N ARG A 305 -20.56 -7.26 20.59
CA ARG A 305 -21.55 -7.92 21.46
C ARG A 305 -20.89 -8.82 22.51
N ASN A 306 -19.93 -9.63 22.10
CA ASN A 306 -19.22 -10.54 23.01
C ASN A 306 -18.32 -9.79 24.00
N ALA A 307 -17.75 -8.67 23.56
CA ALA A 307 -16.89 -7.81 24.37
C ALA A 307 -17.68 -6.86 25.30
N GLY A 308 -19.01 -6.78 25.17
CA GLY A 308 -19.84 -5.83 25.91
C GLY A 308 -19.64 -4.36 25.50
N LEU A 309 -19.18 -4.13 24.27
CA LEU A 309 -19.00 -2.80 23.68
C LEU A 309 -20.28 -2.37 22.94
N ALA A 310 -20.44 -1.06 22.76
CA ALA A 310 -21.50 -0.52 21.92
C ALA A 310 -21.32 -0.96 20.46
N THR A 311 -22.42 -1.12 19.74
CA THR A 311 -22.41 -1.32 18.29
C THR A 311 -21.71 -0.15 17.60
N VAL A 312 -20.89 -0.46 16.61
CA VAL A 312 -20.08 0.53 15.89
C VAL A 312 -20.89 1.08 14.72
N ASP A 313 -20.96 2.40 14.60
CA ASP A 313 -21.46 3.03 13.37
C ASP A 313 -20.42 2.80 12.26
N THR A 314 -20.79 2.02 11.24
CA THR A 314 -19.89 1.65 10.14
C THR A 314 -20.36 2.27 8.83
N LYS A 315 -19.40 2.70 8.00
CA LYS A 315 -19.64 3.23 6.66
C LYS A 315 -18.66 2.57 5.69
N VAL A 316 -19.14 2.18 4.51
CA VAL A 316 -18.29 1.67 3.42
C VAL A 316 -18.25 2.71 2.31
N VAL A 317 -17.05 3.06 1.86
CA VAL A 317 -16.80 4.00 0.78
C VAL A 317 -15.95 3.30 -0.27
N ALA A 318 -16.48 3.15 -1.48
CA ALA A 318 -15.68 2.66 -2.60
C ALA A 318 -14.65 3.71 -3.03
N GLY A 319 -13.43 3.26 -3.36
CA GLY A 319 -12.35 4.12 -3.85
C GLY A 319 -12.57 4.70 -5.25
N GLY A 320 -13.47 4.09 -6.04
CA GLY A 320 -13.84 4.55 -7.39
C GLY A 320 -15.23 4.06 -7.78
N SER A 321 -15.68 4.38 -9.01
CA SER A 321 -16.94 3.83 -9.52
C SER A 321 -16.79 2.37 -9.95
N GLY A 322 -17.54 1.49 -9.30
CA GLY A 322 -17.52 0.07 -9.62
C GLY A 322 -18.14 -0.78 -8.53
N THR A 323 -18.12 -2.09 -8.77
CA THR A 323 -18.60 -3.08 -7.80
C THR A 323 -17.46 -3.48 -6.88
N LEU A 324 -17.69 -3.41 -5.58
CA LEU A 324 -16.85 -4.07 -4.58
C LEU A 324 -17.16 -5.57 -4.64
N ASN A 325 -16.20 -6.36 -5.10
CA ASN A 325 -16.38 -7.79 -5.28
C ASN A 325 -16.08 -8.54 -3.96
N PRO A 326 -16.64 -9.75 -3.77
CA PRO A 326 -16.30 -10.61 -2.64
C PRO A 326 -14.80 -10.76 -2.41
N ILE A 327 -14.42 -10.89 -1.14
CA ILE A 327 -13.02 -11.03 -0.69
C ILE A 327 -12.67 -12.47 -0.35
N ASP A 328 -11.37 -12.79 -0.37
CA ASP A 328 -10.87 -14.09 0.08
C ASP A 328 -10.76 -14.16 1.61
N ASP A 329 -10.42 -15.36 2.11
CA ASP A 329 -10.34 -15.63 3.55
C ASP A 329 -9.22 -14.84 4.24
N ASN A 330 -8.10 -14.65 3.55
CA ASN A 330 -6.95 -13.92 4.06
C ASN A 330 -7.27 -12.43 4.24
N SER A 331 -7.92 -11.83 3.24
CA SER A 331 -8.39 -10.45 3.29
C SER A 331 -9.45 -10.28 4.38
N LEU A 332 -10.38 -11.24 4.53
CA LEU A 332 -11.34 -11.21 5.63
C LEU A 332 -10.65 -11.28 6.99
N GLY A 333 -9.62 -12.12 7.14
CA GLY A 333 -8.79 -12.19 8.33
C GLY A 333 -8.13 -10.84 8.67
N GLU A 334 -7.58 -10.15 7.66
CA GLU A 334 -6.99 -8.82 7.80
C GLU A 334 -8.02 -7.76 8.22
N TRP A 335 -9.17 -7.66 7.54
CA TRP A 335 -10.19 -6.67 7.88
C TRP A 335 -10.82 -6.92 9.27
N ASN A 336 -10.90 -8.19 9.68
CA ASN A 336 -11.29 -8.58 11.04
C ASN A 336 -10.23 -8.18 12.07
N LEU A 337 -8.95 -8.40 11.77
CA LEU A 337 -7.83 -8.01 12.62
C LEU A 337 -7.83 -6.49 12.83
N ASP A 338 -7.91 -5.73 11.75
CA ASP A 338 -7.93 -4.26 11.76
C ASP A 338 -9.11 -3.72 12.57
N SER A 339 -10.32 -4.08 12.17
CA SER A 339 -11.53 -3.52 12.77
C SER A 339 -11.69 -3.91 14.25
N GLN A 340 -11.44 -5.17 14.62
CA GLN A 340 -11.60 -5.62 15.99
C GLN A 340 -10.48 -5.09 16.90
N SER A 341 -9.24 -4.98 16.41
CA SER A 341 -8.11 -4.41 17.18
C SER A 341 -8.27 -2.91 17.40
N ILE A 342 -8.72 -2.16 16.38
CA ILE A 342 -9.07 -0.74 16.53
C ILE A 342 -10.16 -0.59 17.59
N ILE A 343 -11.27 -1.32 17.47
CA ILE A 343 -12.43 -1.14 18.36
C ILE A 343 -12.15 -1.65 19.78
N GLY A 344 -11.45 -2.78 19.92
CA GLY A 344 -11.02 -3.32 21.20
C GLY A 344 -10.10 -2.36 21.95
N THR A 345 -9.10 -1.81 21.27
CA THR A 345 -8.14 -0.87 21.86
C THR A 345 -8.79 0.48 22.16
N SER A 346 -9.62 1.01 21.25
CA SER A 346 -10.28 2.33 21.39
C SER A 346 -11.48 2.34 22.35
N GLY A 347 -12.07 1.17 22.64
CA GLY A 347 -13.33 1.08 23.39
C GLY A 347 -14.55 1.58 22.62
N GLY A 348 -14.44 1.71 21.30
CA GLY A 348 -15.44 2.30 20.41
C GLY A 348 -14.97 3.61 19.78
N VAL A 349 -15.53 3.95 18.63
CA VAL A 349 -15.22 5.15 17.83
C VAL A 349 -16.49 5.91 17.48
N LYS A 350 -16.39 7.16 17.00
CA LYS A 350 -17.55 7.92 16.51
C LYS A 350 -18.19 7.23 15.30
N GLN A 351 -17.37 6.84 14.34
CA GLN A 351 -17.72 6.08 13.15
C GLN A 351 -16.47 5.37 12.63
N LEU A 352 -16.62 4.15 12.11
CA LEU A 352 -15.57 3.39 11.45
C LEU A 352 -15.83 3.33 9.94
N ILE A 353 -14.96 3.95 9.15
CA ILE A 353 -15.12 4.05 7.69
C ILE A 353 -14.16 3.08 6.99
N PHE A 354 -14.70 2.16 6.21
CA PHE A 354 -13.94 1.28 5.32
C PHE A 354 -13.82 1.95 3.95
N TYR A 355 -12.64 2.44 3.63
CA TYR A 355 -12.29 2.97 2.31
C TYR A 355 -11.78 1.82 1.44
N SER A 356 -12.68 1.22 0.69
CA SER A 356 -12.43 -0.04 0.00
C SER A 356 -12.08 0.17 -1.47
N ALA A 357 -10.88 -0.24 -1.87
CA ALA A 357 -10.49 -0.28 -3.27
C ALA A 357 -11.33 -1.30 -4.05
N LEU A 358 -11.53 -1.00 -5.34
CA LEU A 358 -12.08 -1.98 -6.27
C LEU A 358 -11.09 -3.15 -6.41
N ASN A 359 -11.63 -4.36 -6.51
CA ASN A 359 -10.88 -5.60 -6.55
C ASN A 359 -11.36 -6.50 -7.69
N THR A 360 -10.50 -7.40 -8.12
CA THR A 360 -10.83 -8.43 -9.12
C THR A 360 -10.88 -9.80 -8.46
N ILE A 361 -11.74 -10.66 -9.01
CA ILE A 361 -11.79 -12.08 -8.67
C ILE A 361 -11.01 -12.84 -9.74
N ASP A 362 -10.05 -13.67 -9.34
CA ASP A 362 -9.44 -14.63 -10.24
C ASP A 362 -10.49 -15.70 -10.64
N ASP A 363 -10.75 -15.82 -11.94
CA ASP A 363 -11.89 -16.54 -12.53
C ASP A 363 -11.83 -18.07 -12.37
N GLY A 364 -10.81 -18.60 -11.67
CA GLY A 364 -10.72 -20.01 -11.31
C GLY A 364 -10.16 -20.34 -9.93
N SER A 365 -9.59 -19.38 -9.18
CA SER A 365 -8.92 -19.66 -7.89
C SER A 365 -9.66 -19.19 -6.65
N GLY A 366 -10.70 -18.35 -6.80
CA GLY A 366 -11.43 -17.78 -5.66
C GLY A 366 -10.62 -16.79 -4.82
N VAL A 367 -9.45 -16.38 -5.29
CA VAL A 367 -8.60 -15.36 -4.66
C VAL A 367 -9.07 -13.98 -5.13
N SER A 368 -9.14 -13.05 -4.19
CA SER A 368 -9.61 -11.69 -4.42
C SER A 368 -8.49 -10.71 -4.10
N TYR A 369 -8.11 -9.88 -5.06
CA TYR A 369 -6.99 -8.95 -4.91
C TYR A 369 -7.25 -7.64 -5.65
N VAL A 370 -6.48 -6.62 -5.28
CA VAL A 370 -6.42 -5.37 -6.04
C VAL A 370 -5.71 -5.62 -7.36
N ALA A 371 -6.35 -5.27 -8.48
CA ALA A 371 -5.84 -5.60 -9.81
C ALA A 371 -4.51 -4.90 -10.15
N SER A 372 -4.29 -3.71 -9.60
CA SER A 372 -3.07 -2.93 -9.78
C SER A 372 -2.87 -1.89 -8.67
N ASP A 373 -1.78 -1.11 -8.75
CA ASP A 373 -1.54 0.03 -7.87
C ASP A 373 -2.50 1.22 -8.11
N ALA A 374 -3.25 1.26 -9.22
CA ALA A 374 -4.23 2.30 -9.50
C ALA A 374 -5.42 2.27 -8.53
N ASP A 375 -5.99 1.09 -8.29
CA ASP A 375 -7.25 0.95 -7.54
C ASP A 375 -7.04 1.23 -6.04
N ILE A 376 -5.90 0.79 -5.48
CA ILE A 376 -5.55 1.12 -4.10
C ILE A 376 -5.24 2.61 -3.95
N ALA A 377 -4.54 3.23 -4.92
CA ALA A 377 -4.26 4.67 -4.91
C ALA A 377 -5.54 5.50 -4.87
N ALA A 378 -6.58 5.05 -5.58
CA ALA A 378 -7.90 5.68 -5.54
C ALA A 378 -8.56 5.60 -4.15
N ALA A 379 -8.42 4.48 -3.43
CA ALA A 379 -8.92 4.37 -2.04
C ALA A 379 -8.19 5.32 -1.08
N TYR A 380 -6.86 5.45 -1.19
CA TYR A 380 -6.10 6.45 -0.41
C TYR A 380 -6.55 7.88 -0.73
N ASP A 381 -6.63 8.23 -2.01
CA ASP A 381 -7.06 9.56 -2.44
C ASP A 381 -8.49 9.86 -1.99
N LYS A 382 -9.40 8.87 -2.00
CA LYS A 382 -10.77 9.03 -1.49
C LYS A 382 -10.80 9.31 0.01
N ALA A 383 -10.01 8.58 0.81
CA ALA A 383 -9.92 8.80 2.26
C ALA A 383 -9.41 10.21 2.60
N VAL A 384 -8.44 10.71 1.82
CA VAL A 384 -7.90 12.06 1.97
C VAL A 384 -8.89 13.11 1.45
N SER A 385 -9.49 12.90 0.28
CA SER A 385 -10.40 13.88 -0.30
C SER A 385 -11.70 14.05 0.52
N ASP A 386 -12.20 12.99 1.15
CA ASP A 386 -13.37 13.06 2.02
C ASP A 386 -13.06 13.81 3.32
N ASN A 387 -11.83 13.64 3.84
CA ASN A 387 -11.37 14.23 5.10
C ASN A 387 -12.32 14.00 6.28
N GLU A 388 -12.99 12.84 6.32
CA GLU A 388 -13.94 12.48 7.38
C GLU A 388 -13.27 11.76 8.55
N ALA A 389 -12.33 10.86 8.25
CA ALA A 389 -11.57 10.12 9.25
C ALA A 389 -10.38 10.95 9.75
N LYS A 390 -10.19 11.01 11.08
CA LYS A 390 -9.05 11.69 11.71
C LYS A 390 -7.77 10.86 11.62
N ILE A 391 -7.90 9.57 11.91
CA ILE A 391 -6.82 8.59 11.86
C ILE A 391 -7.23 7.41 10.98
N ILE A 392 -6.34 6.96 10.11
CA ILE A 392 -6.61 5.98 9.07
C ILE A 392 -5.60 4.84 9.19
N ASN A 393 -6.10 3.61 9.34
CA ASN A 393 -5.29 2.39 9.36
C ASN A 393 -4.96 1.89 7.95
N VAL A 394 -3.72 1.43 7.77
CA VAL A 394 -3.23 0.80 6.55
C VAL A 394 -2.38 -0.41 6.93
N SER A 395 -2.99 -1.59 6.98
CA SER A 395 -2.31 -2.85 7.27
C SER A 395 -1.84 -3.57 5.99
N LEU A 396 -1.42 -2.78 5.01
CA LEU A 396 -1.08 -3.22 3.66
C LEU A 396 0.29 -2.69 3.25
N GLY A 397 1.00 -3.43 2.39
CA GLY A 397 2.13 -2.83 1.69
C GLY A 397 2.75 -3.69 0.60
N ALA A 398 3.74 -3.10 -0.04
CA ALA A 398 4.53 -3.69 -1.11
C ALA A 398 6.01 -3.32 -0.93
N ASP A 399 6.89 -3.92 -1.72
CA ASP A 399 8.30 -3.51 -1.73
C ASP A 399 8.45 -2.11 -2.33
N GLU A 400 9.13 -1.20 -1.63
CA GLU A 400 9.25 0.20 -2.04
C GLU A 400 9.91 0.37 -3.41
N THR A 401 10.79 -0.56 -3.81
CA THR A 401 11.57 -0.40 -5.04
C THR A 401 10.74 -0.66 -6.28
N ALA A 402 9.76 -1.57 -6.21
CA ALA A 402 8.79 -1.77 -7.28
C ALA A 402 7.86 -0.55 -7.43
N ALA A 403 7.40 0.02 -6.32
CA ALA A 403 6.53 1.20 -6.32
C ALA A 403 7.26 2.49 -6.75
N GLY A 404 8.57 2.59 -6.48
CA GLY A 404 9.41 3.68 -6.98
C GLY A 404 9.48 3.67 -8.51
N GLY A 405 9.56 2.49 -9.14
CA GLY A 405 9.56 2.34 -10.59
C GLY A 405 8.20 2.61 -11.25
N SER A 406 7.09 2.18 -10.64
CA SER A 406 5.74 2.41 -11.19
C SER A 406 5.27 3.87 -11.05
N GLY A 407 5.92 4.63 -10.15
CA GLY A 407 5.49 5.99 -9.79
C GLY A 407 4.42 6.04 -8.69
N ALA A 408 4.00 4.88 -8.17
CA ALA A 408 3.03 4.79 -7.08
C ALA A 408 3.57 5.42 -5.78
N LEU A 409 4.86 5.26 -5.49
CA LEU A 409 5.49 5.84 -4.30
C LEU A 409 5.35 7.37 -4.27
N ALA A 410 5.68 8.05 -5.38
CA ALA A 410 5.53 9.50 -5.49
C ALA A 410 4.06 9.97 -5.47
N ALA A 411 3.16 9.20 -6.09
CA ALA A 411 1.74 9.50 -6.10
C ALA A 411 1.15 9.45 -4.68
N LEU A 412 1.44 8.39 -3.92
CA LEU A 412 0.96 8.22 -2.55
C LEU A 412 1.56 9.27 -1.62
N ASP A 413 2.84 9.61 -1.77
CA ASP A 413 3.46 10.71 -1.02
C ASP A 413 2.74 12.04 -1.23
N SER A 414 2.37 12.35 -2.48
CA SER A 414 1.58 13.55 -2.75
C SER A 414 0.20 13.52 -2.07
N THR A 415 -0.42 12.35 -1.96
CA THR A 415 -1.69 12.17 -1.25
C THR A 415 -1.53 12.35 0.26
N PHE A 416 -0.47 11.78 0.85
CA PHE A 416 -0.20 11.92 2.29
C PHE A 416 0.24 13.34 2.68
N LYS A 417 0.92 14.08 1.80
CA LYS A 417 1.16 15.52 2.02
C LYS A 417 -0.15 16.29 2.22
N GLN A 418 -1.18 16.01 1.41
CA GLN A 418 -2.49 16.61 1.62
C GLN A 418 -3.07 16.18 2.97
N ALA A 419 -3.00 14.89 3.32
CA ALA A 419 -3.49 14.37 4.59
C ALA A 419 -2.87 15.12 5.79
N VAL A 420 -1.55 15.30 5.80
CA VAL A 420 -0.84 16.07 6.85
C VAL A 420 -1.28 17.53 6.86
N ALA A 421 -1.36 18.19 5.69
CA ALA A 421 -1.78 19.59 5.58
C ALA A 421 -3.18 19.85 6.14
N GLN A 422 -4.06 18.86 6.11
CA GLN A 422 -5.43 18.94 6.63
C GLN A 422 -5.64 18.21 7.98
N GLY A 423 -4.56 17.73 8.60
CA GLY A 423 -4.56 17.20 9.96
C GLY A 423 -5.05 15.76 10.10
N GLN A 424 -5.04 14.97 9.02
CA GLN A 424 -5.25 13.52 9.09
C GLN A 424 -3.95 12.79 9.43
N ILE A 425 -4.10 11.60 10.01
CA ILE A 425 -3.00 10.73 10.42
C ILE A 425 -3.16 9.38 9.73
N PHE A 426 -2.17 8.96 8.97
CA PHE A 426 -2.10 7.60 8.43
C PHE A 426 -1.15 6.77 9.30
N SER A 427 -1.65 5.64 9.82
CA SER A 427 -0.87 4.60 10.47
C SER A 427 -0.66 3.47 9.49
N VAL A 428 0.60 3.10 9.23
CA VAL A 428 0.95 2.12 8.21
C VAL A 428 1.82 1.04 8.80
N SER A 429 1.42 -0.22 8.61
CA SER A 429 2.19 -1.39 9.02
C SER A 429 3.54 -1.45 8.27
N SER A 430 4.64 -1.65 9.00
CA SER A 430 6.00 -1.54 8.42
C SER A 430 6.47 -2.76 7.62
N GLY A 431 5.85 -3.93 7.83
CA GLY A 431 6.12 -5.17 7.10
C GLY A 431 6.23 -6.41 8.01
N ASP A 432 6.11 -7.59 7.40
CA ASP A 432 6.16 -8.92 8.04
C ASP A 432 7.22 -9.85 7.41
N ALA A 433 8.21 -9.27 6.74
CA ALA A 433 9.30 -9.97 6.04
C ALA A 433 10.69 -9.47 6.47
N GLY A 434 10.78 -8.85 7.66
CA GLY A 434 12.01 -8.27 8.16
C GLY A 434 12.58 -7.23 7.19
N VAL A 435 13.90 -7.28 7.02
CA VAL A 435 14.67 -6.50 6.04
C VAL A 435 14.56 -7.00 4.59
N TYR A 436 13.83 -8.08 4.33
CA TYR A 436 13.80 -8.79 3.03
C TYR A 436 12.49 -8.60 2.26
N GLN A 437 11.89 -7.39 2.31
CA GLN A 437 10.62 -7.10 1.60
C GLN A 437 10.72 -7.32 0.08
N TRP A 438 11.92 -7.16 -0.48
CA TRP A 438 12.20 -7.29 -1.92
C TRP A 438 12.23 -8.72 -2.42
N SER A 439 12.68 -9.69 -1.61
CA SER A 439 12.81 -11.08 -2.06
C SER A 439 11.44 -11.73 -2.08
N ARG A 440 11.20 -12.65 -3.02
CA ARG A 440 9.88 -13.23 -3.27
C ARG A 440 9.97 -14.73 -3.51
N SER A 441 8.98 -15.46 -3.01
CA SER A 441 8.78 -16.87 -3.28
C SER A 441 8.17 -17.08 -4.66
N PRO A 442 8.20 -18.32 -5.21
CA PRO A 442 7.51 -18.68 -6.44
C PRO A 442 6.03 -18.32 -6.52
N TYR A 443 5.33 -18.02 -5.43
CA TYR A 443 3.93 -17.56 -5.44
C TYR A 443 3.73 -16.10 -4.99
N GLY A 444 4.83 -15.37 -4.72
CA GLY A 444 4.83 -13.94 -4.43
C GLY A 444 4.90 -13.55 -2.96
N GLN A 445 5.08 -14.50 -2.04
CA GLN A 445 5.28 -14.20 -0.62
C GLN A 445 6.68 -13.59 -0.42
N PRO A 446 6.82 -12.45 0.27
CA PRO A 446 8.12 -11.85 0.43
C PRO A 446 8.92 -12.44 1.60
N GLY A 447 10.15 -11.97 1.76
CA GLY A 447 10.99 -12.35 2.90
C GLY A 447 11.76 -13.64 2.68
N VAL A 448 11.82 -14.14 1.45
CA VAL A 448 12.58 -15.36 1.12
C VAL A 448 14.05 -15.16 1.42
N VAL A 449 14.62 -16.09 2.18
CA VAL A 449 16.04 -16.12 2.57
C VAL A 449 16.79 -17.28 1.91
N GLY A 450 16.07 -18.27 1.40
CA GLY A 450 16.66 -19.49 0.85
C GLY A 450 15.62 -20.52 0.45
N SER A 451 16.09 -21.71 0.12
CA SER A 451 15.26 -22.89 -0.07
C SER A 451 15.77 -24.11 0.70
N ASP A 452 14.86 -25.02 1.02
CA ASP A 452 15.14 -26.35 1.57
C ASP A 452 14.57 -27.44 0.65
N SER A 453 15.42 -27.92 -0.25
CA SER A 453 15.07 -28.95 -1.23
C SER A 453 14.91 -30.36 -0.64
N ASN A 454 15.28 -30.58 0.63
CA ASN A 454 15.25 -31.88 1.29
C ASN A 454 14.19 -31.93 2.40
N TYR A 455 13.20 -31.04 2.39
CA TYR A 455 12.17 -30.94 3.43
C TYR A 455 11.58 -32.29 3.87
N TRP A 456 11.30 -33.22 2.94
CA TRP A 456 10.78 -34.56 3.30
C TRP A 456 11.75 -35.36 4.18
N PHE A 457 13.05 -35.26 3.91
CA PHE A 457 14.12 -35.93 4.65
C PHE A 457 14.38 -35.20 5.96
N ASP A 458 14.41 -33.87 5.93
CA ASP A 458 14.73 -33.03 7.09
C ASP A 458 13.62 -33.08 8.14
N ALA A 459 12.36 -33.23 7.73
CA ALA A 459 11.22 -33.50 8.63
C ALA A 459 11.28 -34.88 9.31
N LEU A 460 11.95 -35.87 8.72
CA LEU A 460 12.06 -37.24 9.25
C LEU A 460 13.35 -37.47 10.06
N PHE A 461 14.44 -36.76 9.73
CA PHE A 461 15.78 -37.04 10.25
C PHE A 461 16.45 -35.85 10.98
N GLY A 462 15.78 -34.69 11.06
CA GLY A 462 16.07 -33.65 12.05
C GLY A 462 17.34 -32.83 11.81
N SER A 463 17.61 -32.37 10.58
CA SER A 463 18.68 -31.41 10.32
C SER A 463 18.40 -30.59 9.05
N PRO A 464 17.51 -29.58 9.12
CA PRO A 464 17.17 -28.78 7.96
C PRO A 464 18.37 -28.06 7.37
N ARG A 465 18.67 -28.30 6.09
CA ARG A 465 19.75 -27.62 5.38
C ARG A 465 19.19 -26.50 4.51
N LEU A 466 18.94 -25.36 5.13
CA LEU A 466 18.60 -24.15 4.38
C LEU A 466 19.77 -23.76 3.47
N THR A 467 19.52 -23.68 2.17
CA THR A 467 20.46 -23.13 1.20
C THR A 467 20.02 -21.71 0.88
N SER A 468 20.82 -20.71 1.24
CA SER A 468 20.52 -19.33 0.87
C SER A 468 20.54 -19.15 -0.66
N THR A 469 19.45 -18.63 -1.20
CA THR A 469 19.26 -18.39 -2.65
C THR A 469 19.22 -16.90 -2.99
N VAL A 470 19.38 -16.04 -1.97
CA VAL A 470 19.36 -14.58 -2.08
C VAL A 470 20.58 -13.96 -1.41
N ASP A 471 20.87 -12.70 -1.72
CA ASP A 471 21.87 -11.90 -1.00
C ASP A 471 21.29 -11.40 0.34
N LEU A 472 21.73 -12.02 1.44
CA LEU A 472 21.31 -11.65 2.80
C LEU A 472 21.86 -10.29 3.27
N GLY A 473 22.83 -9.70 2.56
CA GLY A 473 23.31 -8.34 2.81
C GLY A 473 22.40 -7.25 2.22
N LYS A 474 21.37 -7.63 1.47
CA LYS A 474 20.51 -6.71 0.75
C LYS A 474 19.20 -6.45 1.47
N TYR A 475 18.93 -5.19 1.79
CA TYR A 475 17.74 -4.77 2.50
C TYR A 475 16.82 -3.88 1.67
N SER A 476 15.53 -4.01 1.93
CA SER A 476 14.50 -3.06 1.47
C SER A 476 13.41 -2.92 2.53
N VAL A 477 12.54 -1.94 2.33
CA VAL A 477 11.46 -1.60 3.27
C VAL A 477 10.12 -1.57 2.55
N SER A 478 9.04 -1.60 3.33
CA SER A 478 7.68 -1.61 2.79
C SER A 478 7.19 -0.20 2.47
N THR A 479 6.43 -0.05 1.39
CA THR A 479 5.63 1.13 1.06
C THR A 479 4.15 0.80 1.29
N PRO A 480 3.31 1.73 1.82
CA PRO A 480 3.59 3.15 2.05
C PRO A 480 4.31 3.50 3.36
N ALA A 481 4.72 2.54 4.19
CA ALA A 481 5.39 2.83 5.46
C ALA A 481 6.70 3.63 5.31
N SER A 482 7.37 3.52 4.17
CA SER A 482 8.55 4.30 3.81
C SER A 482 8.29 5.81 3.68
N SER A 483 7.03 6.22 3.44
CA SER A 483 6.67 7.64 3.30
C SER A 483 7.00 8.43 4.58
N PRO A 484 7.56 9.65 4.48
CA PRO A 484 7.81 10.50 5.64
C PRO A 484 6.53 11.19 6.17
N TYR A 485 5.39 11.04 5.49
CA TYR A 485 4.11 11.67 5.82
C TYR A 485 3.11 10.70 6.48
N VAL A 486 3.59 9.54 6.93
CA VAL A 486 2.80 8.53 7.66
C VAL A 486 3.54 8.10 8.92
N VAL A 487 2.80 7.55 9.88
CA VAL A 487 3.37 6.88 11.05
C VAL A 487 3.62 5.43 10.67
N ALA A 488 4.89 5.04 10.50
CA ALA A 488 5.24 3.63 10.27
C ALA A 488 5.24 2.88 11.59
N VAL A 489 4.45 1.81 11.66
CA VAL A 489 4.26 1.00 12.87
C VAL A 489 4.88 -0.38 12.70
N GLY A 490 5.95 -0.62 13.45
CA GLY A 490 6.66 -1.89 13.53
C GLY A 490 6.08 -2.86 14.53
N GLY A 491 6.73 -4.00 14.68
CA GLY A 491 6.24 -5.15 15.43
C GLY A 491 7.14 -5.56 16.60
N THR A 492 6.51 -5.92 17.71
CA THR A 492 7.16 -6.51 18.89
C THR A 492 6.62 -7.92 19.17
N THR A 493 7.37 -8.69 19.95
CA THR A 493 6.86 -9.87 20.67
C THR A 493 6.60 -9.45 22.10
N LEU A 494 5.33 -9.41 22.49
CA LEU A 494 4.86 -8.90 23.77
C LEU A 494 4.89 -9.95 24.90
N SER A 495 5.37 -9.56 26.08
CA SER A 495 5.23 -10.34 27.31
C SER A 495 4.36 -9.60 28.31
N THR A 496 3.44 -10.30 28.95
CA THR A 496 2.52 -9.74 29.95
C THR A 496 2.51 -10.53 31.25
N THR A 497 2.14 -9.88 32.34
CA THR A 497 1.68 -10.56 33.57
C THR A 497 0.15 -10.48 33.64
N ASN A 498 -0.51 -11.56 34.07
CA ASN A 498 -1.98 -11.64 34.16
C ASN A 498 -2.70 -11.22 32.85
N THR A 499 -2.10 -11.53 31.70
CA THR A 499 -2.59 -11.25 30.34
C THR A 499 -2.70 -9.77 29.94
N THR A 500 -2.81 -8.84 30.88
CA THR A 500 -3.22 -7.45 30.59
C THR A 500 -2.26 -6.38 31.10
N THR A 501 -1.22 -6.77 31.85
CA THR A 501 -0.19 -5.84 32.34
C THR A 501 1.09 -6.05 31.54
N TRP A 502 1.56 -5.01 30.87
CA TRP A 502 2.83 -5.03 30.13
C TRP A 502 3.99 -5.44 31.05
N ALA A 503 4.83 -6.36 30.58
CA ALA A 503 5.96 -6.90 31.34
C ALA A 503 7.29 -6.94 30.55
N GLY A 504 7.25 -6.63 29.25
CA GLY A 504 8.44 -6.58 28.40
C GLY A 504 8.11 -6.80 26.92
N GLU A 505 8.97 -6.32 26.05
CA GLU A 505 8.88 -6.49 24.60
C GLU A 505 10.26 -6.78 24.00
N THR A 506 10.28 -7.58 22.93
CA THR A 506 11.45 -7.78 22.05
C THR A 506 11.07 -7.46 20.62
N ALA A 507 12.04 -7.16 19.75
CA ALA A 507 11.73 -6.99 18.33
C ALA A 507 11.10 -8.28 17.78
N TRP A 508 9.98 -8.15 17.06
CA TRP A 508 9.27 -9.30 16.51
C TRP A 508 10.11 -9.99 15.44
N ASN A 509 10.47 -11.24 15.71
CA ASN A 509 11.08 -12.16 14.75
C ASN A 509 10.76 -13.60 15.17
N GLU A 510 9.85 -14.23 14.44
CA GLU A 510 9.42 -15.62 14.66
C GLU A 510 10.22 -16.62 13.80
N GLY A 511 11.32 -16.15 13.21
CA GLY A 511 12.24 -16.97 12.43
C GLY A 511 11.67 -17.40 11.08
N LEU A 512 12.09 -18.58 10.65
CA LEU A 512 11.89 -19.06 9.29
C LEU A 512 10.75 -20.08 9.19
N ARG A 513 9.97 -19.93 8.12
CA ARG A 513 8.91 -20.88 7.73
C ARG A 513 8.89 -21.02 6.22
N PHE A 514 8.35 -22.13 5.74
CA PHE A 514 8.02 -22.25 4.32
C PHE A 514 7.12 -21.10 3.88
N ALA A 515 7.47 -20.51 2.74
CA ALA A 515 6.76 -19.37 2.18
C ALA A 515 5.37 -19.77 1.70
N ASP A 516 5.26 -20.92 1.03
CA ASP A 516 4.04 -21.30 0.33
C ASP A 516 3.49 -22.65 0.80
N ALA A 517 2.17 -22.72 0.89
CA ALA A 517 1.43 -23.95 1.14
C ALA A 517 0.43 -24.16 0.01
N THR A 518 0.58 -25.23 -0.76
CA THR A 518 -0.45 -25.59 -1.75
C THR A 518 -1.68 -26.19 -1.05
N SER A 519 -2.84 -26.11 -1.70
CA SER A 519 -4.10 -26.71 -1.24
C SER A 519 -4.05 -28.23 -1.08
N SER A 520 -3.05 -28.90 -1.67
CA SER A 520 -2.76 -30.33 -1.50
C SER A 520 -1.78 -30.64 -0.37
N GLY A 521 -1.28 -29.61 0.35
CA GLY A 521 -0.28 -29.76 1.40
C GLY A 521 1.16 -29.91 0.90
N ALA A 522 1.40 -29.90 -0.42
CA ALA A 522 2.76 -29.79 -0.93
C ALA A 522 3.32 -28.40 -0.61
N LEU A 523 4.46 -28.36 0.07
CA LEU A 523 5.23 -27.13 0.26
C LEU A 523 6.11 -26.98 -0.98
N ASP A 524 6.29 -25.75 -1.47
CA ASP A 524 7.49 -25.48 -2.24
C ASP A 524 8.70 -25.47 -1.29
N ASP A 525 9.90 -25.46 -1.86
CA ASP A 525 11.12 -25.45 -1.05
C ASP A 525 11.47 -24.05 -0.55
N ALA A 526 10.73 -23.00 -0.93
CA ALA A 526 11.07 -21.63 -0.57
C ALA A 526 10.81 -21.36 0.92
N VAL A 527 11.77 -20.73 1.59
CA VAL A 527 11.71 -20.41 3.03
C VAL A 527 11.80 -18.90 3.22
N ARG A 528 10.84 -18.33 3.96
CA ARG A 528 10.78 -16.91 4.28
C ARG A 528 10.93 -16.61 5.77
N LEU A 529 11.38 -15.39 6.04
CA LEU A 529 11.42 -14.77 7.35
C LEU A 529 10.06 -14.16 7.73
N TRP A 530 9.70 -14.31 9.01
CA TRP A 530 8.57 -13.64 9.66
C TRP A 530 9.09 -12.72 10.75
N ALA A 531 9.21 -11.43 10.44
CA ALA A 531 9.76 -10.43 11.34
C ALA A 531 9.26 -9.02 10.99
N THR A 532 9.35 -8.10 11.96
CA THR A 532 9.00 -6.69 11.79
C THR A 532 9.74 -6.03 10.63
N GLY A 533 9.03 -5.34 9.75
CA GLY A 533 9.65 -4.53 8.71
C GLY A 533 10.34 -3.32 9.32
N GLY A 534 11.50 -2.95 8.79
CA GLY A 534 12.26 -1.81 9.27
C GLY A 534 13.63 -1.70 8.61
N GLY A 535 14.15 -0.48 8.53
CA GLY A 535 15.39 -0.19 7.81
C GLY A 535 15.43 1.23 7.27
N VAL A 536 16.02 1.40 6.08
CA VAL A 536 16.25 2.70 5.44
C VAL A 536 15.64 2.67 4.05
N SER A 537 14.84 3.69 3.70
CA SER A 537 14.32 3.85 2.35
C SER A 537 15.43 4.13 1.35
N GLN A 538 15.32 3.57 0.15
CA GLN A 538 16.20 3.84 -0.98
C GLN A 538 15.79 5.13 -1.72
N TYR A 539 14.54 5.56 -1.57
CA TYR A 539 13.95 6.67 -2.32
C TYR A 539 13.79 7.91 -1.45
N GLU A 540 13.15 7.77 -0.30
CA GLU A 540 12.67 8.91 0.47
C GLU A 540 13.79 9.65 1.20
N PRO A 541 13.92 10.98 1.02
CA PRO A 541 14.86 11.77 1.79
C PRO A 541 14.51 11.73 3.28
N VAL A 542 15.53 11.79 4.14
CA VAL A 542 15.29 11.91 5.59
C VAL A 542 14.51 13.21 5.87
N PRO A 543 13.40 13.15 6.64
CA PRO A 543 12.72 14.35 7.07
C PRO A 543 13.54 15.10 8.14
N SER A 544 13.37 16.42 8.20
CA SER A 544 14.21 17.26 9.07
C SER A 544 14.09 16.91 10.57
N TRP A 545 12.89 16.50 11.01
CA TRP A 545 12.65 16.04 12.39
C TRP A 545 13.42 14.76 12.72
N GLN A 546 13.58 13.84 11.76
CA GLN A 546 14.37 12.62 11.96
C GLN A 546 15.87 12.91 11.99
N THR A 547 16.34 13.83 11.13
CA THR A 547 17.74 14.26 11.13
C THR A 547 18.12 14.95 12.44
N ALA A 548 17.21 15.75 13.01
CA ALA A 548 17.43 16.44 14.28
C ALA A 548 17.66 15.46 15.44
N THR A 549 17.03 14.28 15.39
CA THR A 549 17.06 13.27 16.45
C THR A 549 18.11 12.19 16.21
N LEU A 550 18.19 11.63 15.00
CA LEU A 550 19.08 10.51 14.66
C LEU A 550 20.47 10.97 14.17
N GLY A 551 20.63 12.27 13.93
CA GLY A 551 21.88 12.87 13.49
C GLY A 551 22.08 12.88 11.96
N LYS A 552 23.06 13.67 11.52
CA LYS A 552 23.31 14.00 10.10
C LYS A 552 23.81 12.83 9.24
N SER A 553 24.18 11.70 9.84
CA SER A 553 24.58 10.49 9.12
C SER A 553 23.38 9.77 8.49
N VAL A 554 22.17 9.97 9.03
CA VAL A 554 20.93 9.48 8.42
C VAL A 554 20.55 10.44 7.29
N THR A 555 20.52 9.96 6.06
CA THR A 555 20.27 10.78 4.85
C THR A 555 19.00 10.38 4.09
N LYS A 556 18.39 9.27 4.49
CA LYS A 556 17.16 8.71 3.93
C LYS A 556 16.18 8.38 5.06
N ARG A 557 14.88 8.33 4.76
CA ARG A 557 13.85 7.99 5.75
C ARG A 557 14.15 6.63 6.37
N ALA A 558 14.32 6.61 7.68
CA ALA A 558 14.56 5.41 8.48
C ALA A 558 13.27 5.00 9.21
N LEU A 559 12.89 3.72 9.24
CA LEU A 559 11.61 3.24 9.80
C LEU A 559 11.79 1.93 10.60
N PRO A 560 10.86 1.56 11.52
CA PRO A 560 9.59 2.23 11.85
C PRO A 560 9.75 3.47 12.75
N ASP A 561 8.64 4.17 13.00
CA ASP A 561 8.60 5.31 13.94
C ASP A 561 8.31 4.84 15.37
N VAL A 562 7.36 3.91 15.51
CA VAL A 562 6.95 3.24 16.77
C VAL A 562 6.63 1.77 16.49
N SER A 563 6.42 0.96 17.51
CA SER A 563 6.07 -0.46 17.36
C SER A 563 5.05 -0.94 18.37
N PHE A 564 4.25 -1.94 18.03
CA PHE A 564 3.33 -2.63 18.97
C PHE A 564 3.34 -4.12 18.70
N ASP A 565 2.60 -4.89 19.50
CA ASP A 565 2.53 -6.35 19.38
C ASP A 565 2.20 -6.81 17.96
N ALA A 566 3.02 -7.75 17.46
CA ALA A 566 2.92 -8.29 16.11
C ALA A 566 3.28 -9.78 16.03
N ALA A 567 3.81 -10.40 17.09
CA ALA A 567 4.12 -11.82 17.00
C ALA A 567 2.86 -12.66 16.98
N SER A 568 2.76 -13.63 16.06
CA SER A 568 1.61 -14.53 16.00
C SER A 568 1.41 -15.31 17.32
N ALA A 569 2.48 -15.60 18.05
CA ALA A 569 2.41 -16.27 19.35
C ALA A 569 1.77 -15.41 20.47
N THR A 570 1.79 -14.10 20.34
CA THR A 570 1.25 -13.14 21.32
C THR A 570 0.05 -12.36 20.79
N GLY A 571 -0.27 -12.54 19.51
CA GLY A 571 -1.25 -11.72 18.80
C GLY A 571 -2.71 -11.90 19.22
N ALA A 572 -3.60 -11.33 18.41
CA ALA A 572 -5.02 -11.17 18.71
C ALA A 572 -5.85 -12.42 18.42
N ILE A 573 -6.82 -12.70 19.29
CA ILE A 573 -7.87 -13.70 19.08
C ILE A 573 -9.12 -12.99 18.56
N LEU A 574 -9.58 -13.38 17.37
CA LEU A 574 -10.62 -12.68 16.62
C LEU A 574 -11.93 -13.47 16.54
N VAL A 575 -12.97 -12.74 16.15
CA VAL A 575 -14.14 -13.31 15.51
C VAL A 575 -13.89 -13.41 14.01
N HIS A 576 -14.19 -14.55 13.41
CA HIS A 576 -14.04 -14.77 11.97
C HIS A 576 -15.13 -15.71 11.46
N LYS A 577 -15.88 -15.29 10.43
CA LYS A 577 -17.03 -16.01 9.86
C LYS A 577 -18.05 -16.41 10.92
N GLY A 578 -18.36 -15.47 11.81
CA GLY A 578 -19.28 -15.62 12.93
C GLY A 578 -18.81 -16.51 14.08
N LYS A 579 -17.58 -17.02 14.05
CA LYS A 579 -17.00 -17.88 15.09
C LYS A 579 -15.97 -17.12 15.91
N THR A 580 -16.01 -17.29 17.23
CA THR A 580 -14.98 -16.79 18.14
C THR A 580 -13.77 -17.73 18.15
N GLY A 581 -12.60 -17.22 18.56
CA GLY A 581 -11.40 -18.04 18.76
C GLY A 581 -10.54 -18.21 17.51
N TYR A 582 -10.71 -17.39 16.48
CA TYR A 582 -9.82 -17.39 15.31
C TYR A 582 -8.48 -16.75 15.68
N GLY A 583 -7.38 -17.40 15.34
CA GLY A 583 -6.04 -16.95 15.71
C GLY A 583 -5.34 -17.86 16.74
N PRO A 584 -4.31 -17.36 17.44
CA PRO A 584 -3.87 -15.96 17.47
C PRO A 584 -3.38 -15.44 16.12
N VAL A 585 -3.54 -14.13 15.87
CA VAL A 585 -3.17 -13.46 14.63
C VAL A 585 -2.26 -12.29 14.95
N GLY A 586 -1.10 -12.22 14.31
CA GLY A 586 -0.13 -11.14 14.44
C GLY A 586 0.15 -10.45 13.11
N GLY A 587 1.40 -10.07 12.88
CA GLY A 587 1.86 -9.20 11.81
C GLY A 587 1.93 -7.75 12.26
N THR A 588 2.68 -6.91 11.53
CA THR A 588 2.56 -5.45 11.73
C THR A 588 1.15 -4.94 11.37
N SER A 589 0.37 -5.77 10.66
CA SER A 589 -1.08 -5.64 10.54
C SER A 589 -1.85 -5.67 11.86
N LEU A 590 -1.31 -6.22 12.95
CA LEU A 590 -1.88 -6.06 14.30
C LEU A 590 -1.36 -4.78 14.96
N ALA A 591 -0.07 -4.49 14.80
CA ALA A 591 0.56 -3.36 15.46
C ALA A 591 -0.03 -2.01 15.04
N SER A 592 -0.26 -1.82 13.73
CA SER A 592 -0.87 -0.59 13.20
C SER A 592 -2.27 -0.30 13.79
N PRO A 593 -3.24 -1.23 13.78
CA PRO A 593 -4.55 -0.97 14.38
C PRO A 593 -4.53 -0.84 15.91
N ILE A 594 -3.57 -1.44 16.63
CA ILE A 594 -3.33 -1.13 18.05
C ILE A 594 -2.96 0.35 18.21
N PHE A 595 -2.01 0.85 17.40
CA PHE A 595 -1.66 2.27 17.41
C PHE A 595 -2.88 3.14 17.11
N VAL A 596 -3.64 2.81 16.06
CA VAL A 596 -4.83 3.57 15.67
C VAL A 596 -5.86 3.62 16.79
N GLY A 597 -6.18 2.49 17.42
CA GLY A 597 -7.16 2.45 18.50
C GLY A 597 -6.71 3.21 19.75
N GLY A 598 -5.42 3.11 20.12
CA GLY A 598 -4.86 3.84 21.26
C GLY A 598 -4.77 5.34 21.00
N PHE A 599 -4.27 5.74 19.83
CA PHE A 599 -4.13 7.15 19.46
C PHE A 599 -5.49 7.82 19.19
N ALA A 600 -6.51 7.08 18.73
CA ALA A 600 -7.87 7.61 18.62
C ALA A 600 -8.46 8.01 19.99
N ARG A 601 -8.09 7.32 21.09
CA ARG A 601 -8.44 7.78 22.44
C ARG A 601 -7.72 9.07 22.81
N VAL A 602 -6.45 9.21 22.42
CA VAL A 602 -5.67 10.44 22.59
C VAL A 602 -6.37 11.60 21.85
N GLU A 603 -6.75 11.39 20.58
CA GLU A 603 -7.50 12.39 19.81
C GLU A 603 -8.84 12.76 20.46
N SER A 604 -9.61 11.78 20.93
CA SER A 604 -10.88 12.05 21.63
C SER A 604 -10.69 12.83 22.93
N ALA A 605 -9.58 12.63 23.65
CA ALA A 605 -9.23 13.40 24.83
C ALA A 605 -8.78 14.84 24.52
N HIS A 606 -8.36 15.10 23.27
CA HIS A 606 -7.82 16.37 22.79
C HIS A 606 -8.65 16.98 21.66
N ASP A 607 -9.95 16.69 21.61
CA ASP A 607 -10.91 17.26 20.65
C ASP A 607 -10.51 17.13 19.16
N ASN A 608 -9.83 16.04 18.81
CA ASN A 608 -9.29 15.76 17.48
C ASN A 608 -8.28 16.81 16.95
N SER A 609 -7.61 17.54 17.86
CA SER A 609 -6.74 18.67 17.51
C SER A 609 -5.30 18.29 17.15
N ILE A 610 -4.88 17.04 17.39
CA ILE A 610 -3.49 16.62 17.18
C ILE A 610 -3.30 16.23 15.71
N GLY A 611 -2.30 16.79 15.02
CA GLY A 611 -2.01 16.45 13.64
C GLY A 611 -1.03 15.29 13.52
N PHE A 612 -0.29 15.28 12.41
CA PHE A 612 0.77 14.31 12.18
C PHE A 612 1.79 14.29 13.34
N PRO A 613 1.96 13.15 14.04
CA PRO A 613 2.64 13.17 15.33
C PRO A 613 4.16 12.95 15.27
N ASN A 614 4.70 12.46 14.14
CA ASN A 614 6.12 12.09 14.04
C ASN A 614 7.10 13.21 14.45
N PRO A 615 6.94 14.47 14.03
CA PRO A 615 7.83 15.55 14.48
C PRO A 615 7.88 15.67 16.02
N GLY A 616 6.72 15.57 16.67
CA GLY A 616 6.59 15.56 18.12
C GLY A 616 7.17 14.31 18.76
N PHE A 617 6.98 13.13 18.15
CA PHE A 617 7.58 11.88 18.62
C PHE A 617 9.11 11.96 18.63
N TYR A 618 9.71 12.33 17.51
CA TYR A 618 11.17 12.41 17.39
C TYR A 618 11.77 13.52 18.26
N GLN A 619 11.01 14.58 18.56
CA GLN A 619 11.44 15.63 19.49
C GLN A 619 11.36 15.18 20.96
N ASN A 620 10.25 14.56 21.37
CA ASN A 620 9.91 14.41 22.78
C ASN A 620 10.27 13.04 23.36
N LEU A 621 10.06 11.94 22.63
CA LEU A 621 10.28 10.58 23.12
C LEU A 621 11.72 10.33 23.58
N PRO A 622 12.78 10.77 22.85
CA PRO A 622 14.17 10.58 23.29
C PRO A 622 14.51 11.22 24.65
N THR A 623 13.80 12.29 25.01
CA THR A 623 14.02 13.03 26.27
C THR A 623 13.05 12.63 27.38
N SER A 624 12.06 11.77 27.08
CA SER A 624 10.99 11.40 27.99
C SER A 624 10.79 9.88 27.97
N PRO A 625 11.74 9.09 28.51
CA PRO A 625 11.74 7.63 28.40
C PRO A 625 10.51 6.97 29.04
N THR A 626 9.77 7.67 29.90
CA THR A 626 8.54 7.15 30.49
C THR A 626 7.35 7.09 29.53
N LEU A 627 7.44 7.78 28.38
CA LEU A 627 6.39 7.80 27.34
C LEU A 627 6.40 6.56 26.45
N VAL A 628 7.49 5.78 26.49
CA VAL A 628 7.69 4.61 25.66
C VAL A 628 8.06 3.40 26.49
N HIS A 629 7.78 2.23 25.94
CA HIS A 629 8.43 0.99 26.31
C HIS A 629 9.54 0.73 25.28
N ASP A 630 10.77 1.14 25.64
CA ASP A 630 11.95 1.00 24.78
C ASP A 630 12.34 -0.47 24.58
N VAL A 631 12.43 -0.90 23.32
CA VAL A 631 12.75 -2.28 22.96
C VAL A 631 14.23 -2.39 22.68
N THR A 632 14.96 -3.07 23.57
CA THR A 632 16.43 -3.06 23.55
C THR A 632 17.06 -4.39 23.12
N SER A 633 16.25 -5.34 22.65
CA SER A 633 16.72 -6.67 22.26
C SER A 633 15.90 -7.32 21.15
N GLY A 634 16.54 -8.24 20.43
CA GLY A 634 16.01 -8.85 19.21
C GLY A 634 16.58 -8.20 17.94
N ASN A 635 16.16 -8.71 16.79
CA ASN A 635 16.57 -8.20 15.48
C ASN A 635 15.48 -8.52 14.44
N ASN A 636 15.52 -7.85 13.29
CA ASN A 636 14.57 -8.06 12.19
C ASN A 636 15.18 -8.75 10.95
N GLY A 637 16.23 -9.55 11.13
CA GLY A 637 16.89 -10.28 10.06
C GLY A 637 17.11 -11.76 10.37
N TYR A 638 18.13 -12.34 9.72
CA TYR A 638 18.45 -13.76 9.77
C TYR A 638 19.96 -13.96 9.55
N ASP A 639 20.54 -14.99 10.19
CA ASP A 639 21.95 -15.40 10.02
C ASP A 639 22.97 -14.27 10.21
N GLY A 640 22.79 -13.45 11.26
CA GLY A 640 23.68 -12.33 11.58
C GLY A 640 23.45 -11.06 10.75
N HIS A 641 22.53 -11.10 9.79
CA HIS A 641 22.06 -9.96 9.01
C HIS A 641 20.82 -9.30 9.65
N GLY A 642 20.47 -8.11 9.15
CA GLY A 642 19.38 -7.27 9.66
C GLY A 642 19.81 -6.31 10.75
N TYR A 643 18.85 -5.54 11.24
CA TYR A 643 19.10 -4.55 12.29
C TYR A 643 18.75 -5.13 13.66
N LYS A 644 19.55 -4.78 14.66
CA LYS A 644 19.33 -5.16 16.06
C LYS A 644 18.62 -4.04 16.77
N ALA A 645 17.68 -4.40 17.64
CA ALA A 645 17.07 -3.46 18.56
C ALA A 645 18.09 -3.00 19.61
N GLY A 646 17.93 -1.78 20.14
CA GLY A 646 18.90 -1.14 21.02
C GLY A 646 18.28 -0.02 21.84
N ALA A 647 19.07 0.62 22.72
CA ALA A 647 18.55 1.72 23.52
C ALA A 647 18.17 2.93 22.66
N GLY A 648 16.96 3.45 22.85
CA GLY A 648 16.42 4.58 22.09
C GLY A 648 15.87 4.17 20.73
N TRP A 649 15.96 5.05 19.74
CA TRP A 649 15.42 4.74 18.42
C TRP A 649 16.31 3.71 17.69
N ASP A 650 15.68 2.68 17.11
CA ASP A 650 16.36 1.69 16.25
C ASP A 650 15.55 1.30 15.00
N TYR A 651 16.20 0.60 14.07
CA TYR A 651 15.62 0.20 12.78
C TYR A 651 14.65 -1.00 12.85
N ALA A 652 14.50 -1.67 13.99
CA ALA A 652 13.60 -2.81 14.15
C ALA A 652 12.26 -2.38 14.77
N THR A 653 12.31 -1.49 15.76
CA THR A 653 11.17 -1.12 16.62
C THR A 653 10.96 0.40 16.75
N GLY A 654 11.78 1.22 16.09
CA GLY A 654 11.65 2.67 16.17
C GLY A 654 11.87 3.13 17.61
N HIS A 655 10.98 3.97 18.14
CA HIS A 655 11.02 4.36 19.56
C HIS A 655 10.45 3.31 20.54
N GLY A 656 10.02 2.14 20.07
CA GLY A 656 9.28 1.17 20.88
C GLY A 656 7.77 1.45 20.91
N SER A 657 7.07 0.82 21.87
CA SER A 657 5.62 1.00 22.04
C SER A 657 5.30 2.20 22.93
N LEU A 658 4.12 2.80 22.75
CA LEU A 658 3.72 4.02 23.45
C LEU A 658 2.92 3.70 24.72
N ASP A 659 3.17 4.44 25.80
CA ASP A 659 2.24 4.58 26.91
C ASP A 659 1.23 5.69 26.56
N PHE A 660 0.03 5.32 26.09
CA PHE A 660 -0.93 6.28 25.54
C PHE A 660 -1.41 7.31 26.57
N ALA A 661 -1.56 6.93 27.84
CA ALA A 661 -2.01 7.85 28.88
C ALA A 661 -0.97 8.93 29.17
N LYS A 662 0.30 8.51 29.33
CA LYS A 662 1.38 9.47 29.55
C LYS A 662 1.65 10.31 28.31
N LEU A 663 1.55 9.72 27.12
CA LEU A 663 1.64 10.46 25.86
C LEU A 663 0.54 11.51 25.77
N SER A 664 -0.71 11.16 26.06
CA SER A 664 -1.84 12.09 26.08
C SER A 664 -1.59 13.27 27.03
N ALA A 665 -1.05 13.00 28.23
CA ALA A 665 -0.71 14.03 29.21
C ALA A 665 0.45 14.96 28.78
N SER A 666 1.24 14.55 27.78
CA SER A 666 2.33 15.38 27.24
C SER A 666 1.84 16.44 26.24
N TYR A 667 0.67 16.25 25.64
CA TYR A 667 -0.01 17.26 24.84
C TYR A 667 -0.65 18.30 25.77
N LYS A 668 -0.39 19.58 25.50
CA LYS A 668 -0.80 20.71 26.33
C LYS A 668 -1.90 21.53 25.70
#